data_AF-K9PBH4-F1
#
_entry.id   AF-K9PBH4-F1
#
_cell.length_a   1.000
_cell.length_b   1.000
_cell.length_c   1.000
_cell.angle_alpha   90.00
_cell.angle_beta   90.00
_cell.angle_gamma   90.00
#
_symmetry.space_group_name_H-M   'P 1'
#
loop_
_entity.id
_entity.type
_entity.pdbx_description
1 polymer ?
#
loop_
_entity_poly.entity_id
_entity_poly.type
_entity_poly.pdbx_seq_one_letter_code
_entity_poly.pdbx_strand_id
1 'polypeptide(L)'
;MTSLVPSHRRRWPAPAGTDGWIGHCWPELLALVVAGLPGLATPWLFVLSSLIRLSWCSAELLHGTGHALMRAMVDSDGAALAVVSLLEHRSPGEVLGSLLPLGPIGPGDGRGRSRPWVAVGDPTPWRVRLKAGGGLLFNLLALALAWGGLEFFTAGSPALVRALLVSVAAANGALLLASRTDWEAIGSGRAARFHCGHFGFISGADPLVRGELLPPPAIDRFRTMGLEMETRGAPAGAGLVVVRDRRGRIDVVGHGRINRKRGHLTRSLERGVRRAGHRALRTGRRPLPSGLIAAWQYGPGSSGPPGNFESHWQRWSPPQRRRLWSRSMGRWVSGWQAVQHRIALEGEFHGFSLFGTETTVQGLGTWLRVALRGGPPATGAAPTVAGLMDLLICQGDWLAAVRLASLRLLAEPASAPASEAFAPWATGFEAAFQDLIASRPDACLDHPAVIEELTLRILHRLDADPLLRRYSSSRTQRWIRAAIGAFLHHDPFAAARQFLACARGRFGLVVISATWPDRLVLCSLGQSITIGVDGPGAVALYATEPAAVDAVLGGRPGCHRIDLDPVAGEIAVLSPTALTIHSLSQERELTAEEIRRRRQASRARPGSDEPPPRAGRGGLDPVGADLAAIPGLLSRIQDDWIHPLSANRASAQALARLLIATAMRLAERQALLTREGLDPALARSSHVDLLVTGLENNLWLGAHFARDLEGLMPLLHVKALSASAVLQHLHGDGSSLNLSRQSIVLVLSDSGQSTPCRQVLDACDRLVREALIEDVFLIIGDPDSLPASPLPDPEGPDGSDQARRHRLFTTAAGRRTSEAATATVAAMHQTLTELLFSLCRQVQQAFPDQRPLGLRLRPEALLALETMEDQLLVNDVREIIGADEGGQPRPSAVSRRLVQEGRRWAWHVLETPAAWLIHALYVIGSLGWGMPLFRGLTLALLPLAGLVEGEGMGSLLLALSLPADVALYVLGPWCWTLGLRFLQGRQPLARIGRRSLVIGEAEGLHQLLSHFVSKLFALSYGLTAVDVHGADPADSLPHGYAHRLVRGTLLFLGVPDGRCSQRQRAHADAVIGAARQAEGLRHLGAGPEIVALSSDPCITAERFQAALVIPSPIHGGCGNGIRLPSDDGIEAIRESRFGSLRRLLAAYVFFHAMAHRVATVPGLGFEWWSSQSRPKLALAAPPLALAVRLIRAESAAIEPPLRGRLVHQLRC
;
A
#
# COMPACT_ATOMS: atom_id res chain seq x y z
N MET A 1 -49.69 10.17 9.36
CA MET A 1 -49.65 10.03 7.90
C MET A 1 -48.36 10.68 7.39
N THR A 2 -47.65 9.96 6.52
CA THR A 2 -46.53 10.38 5.63
C THR A 2 -45.33 11.10 6.30
N SER A 3 -44.35 10.36 6.83
CA SER A 3 -43.14 9.88 6.14
C SER A 3 -42.12 10.99 5.81
N LEU A 4 -41.10 11.18 6.65
CA LEU A 4 -39.92 11.98 6.31
C LEU A 4 -38.62 11.27 6.71
N VAL A 5 -37.91 10.88 5.65
CA VAL A 5 -36.61 10.22 5.55
C VAL A 5 -35.48 11.20 5.94
N PRO A 6 -34.44 10.81 6.69
CA PRO A 6 -33.23 11.62 6.81
C PRO A 6 -32.29 11.33 5.64
N SER A 7 -32.23 12.25 4.68
CA SER A 7 -31.36 12.25 3.50
C SER A 7 -29.95 12.77 3.84
N HIS A 8 -28.93 11.92 3.72
CA HIS A 8 -27.52 12.33 3.88
C HIS A 8 -26.99 12.92 2.56
N ARG A 9 -26.97 14.26 2.48
CA ARG A 9 -26.49 15.07 1.34
C ARG A 9 -24.96 14.98 1.16
N ARG A 10 -24.50 14.58 -0.03
CA ARG A 10 -23.08 14.62 -0.46
C ARG A 10 -22.71 16.06 -0.89
N ARG A 11 -21.51 16.51 -0.52
CA ARG A 11 -21.00 17.89 -0.70
C ARG A 11 -20.02 17.97 -1.89
N TRP A 12 -20.17 18.96 -2.77
CA TRP A 12 -19.30 19.27 -3.92
C TRP A 12 -18.35 20.42 -3.56
N PRO A 13 -17.02 20.27 -3.54
CA PRO A 13 -16.15 21.42 -3.32
C PRO A 13 -16.24 22.40 -4.50
N ALA A 14 -16.55 23.68 -4.23
CA ALA A 14 -16.40 24.78 -5.19
C ALA A 14 -14.89 25.09 -5.42
N PRO A 15 -14.51 25.78 -6.51
CA PRO A 15 -13.11 25.91 -6.93
C PRO A 15 -12.20 26.38 -5.80
N ALA A 16 -11.13 25.62 -5.57
CA ALA A 16 -10.13 25.94 -4.56
C ALA A 16 -9.32 27.15 -5.03
N GLY A 17 -9.56 28.29 -4.39
CA GLY A 17 -8.67 29.45 -4.43
C GLY A 17 -7.23 29.08 -4.07
N THR A 18 -6.31 29.83 -4.63
CA THR A 18 -4.85 29.68 -4.53
C THR A 18 -4.36 29.73 -3.08
N ASP A 19 -4.07 28.56 -2.49
CA ASP A 19 -3.46 28.47 -1.15
C ASP A 19 -1.98 28.90 -1.20
N GLY A 20 -1.68 30.14 -0.77
CA GLY A 20 -0.33 30.71 -0.63
C GLY A 20 -0.36 32.19 -0.25
N TRP A 21 0.79 32.80 0.09
CA TRP A 21 0.98 34.24 0.43
C TRP A 21 0.26 35.24 -0.52
N ILE A 22 -0.06 34.77 -1.73
CA ILE A 22 -0.77 35.47 -2.80
C ILE A 22 -2.23 35.83 -2.43
N GLY A 23 -2.89 35.10 -1.53
CA GLY A 23 -4.30 35.35 -1.16
C GLY A 23 -4.54 36.57 -0.25
N HIS A 24 -3.48 37.14 0.34
CA HIS A 24 -3.59 38.20 1.35
C HIS A 24 -3.40 39.63 0.81
N CYS A 25 -2.83 39.82 -0.39
CA CYS A 25 -2.49 41.17 -0.90
C CYS A 25 -2.88 41.42 -2.38
N TRP A 26 -3.52 40.48 -3.06
CA TRP A 26 -3.77 40.57 -4.51
C TRP A 26 -4.68 41.76 -4.93
N PRO A 27 -5.80 42.08 -4.26
CA PRO A 27 -6.66 43.21 -4.64
C PRO A 27 -5.98 44.55 -4.40
N GLU A 28 -5.18 44.66 -3.34
CA GLU A 28 -4.42 45.86 -3.00
C GLU A 28 -3.26 46.07 -3.99
N LEU A 29 -2.55 44.99 -4.39
CA LEU A 29 -1.54 45.03 -5.45
C LEU A 29 -2.16 45.35 -6.82
N LEU A 30 -3.30 44.75 -7.15
CA LEU A 30 -4.00 45.00 -8.41
C LEU A 30 -4.65 46.39 -8.44
N ALA A 31 -5.11 46.89 -7.30
CA ALA A 31 -5.55 48.29 -7.14
C ALA A 31 -4.38 49.27 -7.27
N LEU A 32 -3.19 48.94 -6.74
CA LEU A 32 -1.96 49.70 -6.96
C LEU A 32 -1.55 49.73 -8.44
N VAL A 33 -1.70 48.62 -9.15
CA VAL A 33 -1.41 48.50 -10.59
C VAL A 33 -2.45 49.24 -11.46
N VAL A 34 -3.73 49.23 -11.07
CA VAL A 34 -4.80 49.90 -11.83
C VAL A 34 -4.87 51.40 -11.52
N ALA A 35 -4.54 51.84 -10.30
CA ALA A 35 -4.59 53.23 -9.88
C ALA A 35 -3.35 54.05 -10.27
N GLY A 36 -2.71 53.76 -11.42
CA GLY A 36 -1.53 54.44 -11.95
C GLY A 36 -1.68 55.95 -12.20
N LEU A 37 -1.90 56.72 -11.13
CA LEU A 37 -2.02 58.17 -11.09
C LEU A 37 -1.08 58.68 -9.99
N PRO A 38 -0.09 59.53 -10.32
CA PRO A 38 0.77 60.12 -9.33
C PRO A 38 -0.05 61.08 -8.45
N GLY A 39 -0.01 60.89 -7.13
CA GLY A 39 -0.14 62.00 -6.18
C GLY A 39 -1.32 62.03 -5.21
N LEU A 40 -2.38 61.21 -5.32
CA LEU A 40 -3.55 61.31 -4.40
C LEU A 40 -4.26 59.96 -4.08
N ALA A 41 -3.52 58.84 -3.99
CA ALA A 41 -4.09 57.49 -4.15
C ALA A 41 -4.42 56.66 -2.88
N THR A 42 -4.30 57.18 -1.66
CA THR A 42 -4.63 56.37 -0.45
C THR A 42 -6.11 55.99 -0.32
N PRO A 43 -7.10 56.89 -0.52
CA PRO A 43 -8.52 56.49 -0.44
C PRO A 43 -8.96 55.63 -1.63
N TRP A 44 -8.36 55.84 -2.80
CA TRP A 44 -8.67 55.05 -4.01
C TRP A 44 -8.22 53.59 -3.92
N LEU A 45 -7.12 53.31 -3.22
CA LEU A 45 -6.66 51.95 -2.92
C LEU A 45 -7.70 51.11 -2.17
N PHE A 46 -8.34 51.71 -1.15
CA PHE A 46 -9.37 51.03 -0.36
C PHE A 46 -10.67 50.82 -1.14
N VAL A 47 -11.09 51.83 -1.92
CA VAL A 47 -12.30 51.74 -2.75
C VAL A 47 -12.11 50.69 -3.85
N LEU A 48 -10.98 50.70 -4.55
CA LEU A 48 -10.70 49.78 -5.65
C LEU A 48 -10.45 48.35 -5.16
N SER A 49 -9.75 48.17 -4.03
CA SER A 49 -9.64 46.86 -3.36
C SER A 49 -11.02 46.31 -2.99
N SER A 50 -11.90 47.15 -2.44
CA SER A 50 -13.28 46.76 -2.10
C SER A 50 -14.10 46.37 -3.33
N LEU A 51 -13.94 47.08 -4.46
CA LEU A 51 -14.61 46.76 -5.73
C LEU A 51 -14.11 45.46 -6.36
N ILE A 52 -12.82 45.18 -6.30
CA ILE A 52 -12.23 43.91 -6.78
C ILE A 52 -12.73 42.74 -5.92
N ARG A 53 -12.72 42.91 -4.59
CA ARG A 53 -13.25 41.93 -3.63
C ARG A 53 -14.74 41.69 -3.85
N LEU A 54 -15.51 42.75 -4.10
CA LEU A 54 -16.93 42.67 -4.44
C LEU A 54 -17.13 41.89 -5.74
N SER A 55 -16.33 42.17 -6.77
CA SER A 55 -16.40 41.47 -8.06
C SER A 55 -16.09 39.98 -7.93
N TRP A 56 -15.05 39.65 -7.14
CA TRP A 56 -14.66 38.27 -6.87
C TRP A 56 -15.73 37.51 -6.07
N CYS A 57 -16.22 38.09 -4.97
CA CYS A 57 -17.30 37.50 -4.19
C CYS A 57 -18.57 37.32 -5.02
N SER A 58 -18.88 38.28 -5.89
CA SER A 58 -20.02 38.18 -6.81
C SER A 58 -19.83 37.05 -7.83
N ALA A 59 -18.64 36.87 -8.38
CA ALA A 59 -18.33 35.79 -9.31
C ALA A 59 -18.47 34.40 -8.65
N GLU A 60 -17.99 34.23 -7.41
CA GLU A 60 -18.18 32.99 -6.65
C GLU A 60 -19.65 32.72 -6.31
N LEU A 61 -20.40 33.76 -5.93
CA LEU A 61 -21.83 33.63 -5.66
C LEU A 61 -22.62 33.27 -6.91
N LEU A 62 -22.29 33.87 -8.06
CA LEU A 62 -22.89 33.53 -9.35
C LEU A 62 -22.60 32.08 -9.73
N HIS A 63 -21.38 31.61 -9.50
CA HIS A 63 -20.97 30.23 -9.74
C HIS A 63 -21.78 29.23 -8.90
N GLY A 64 -21.82 29.45 -7.58
CA GLY A 64 -22.60 28.64 -6.65
C GLY A 64 -24.09 28.66 -6.95
N THR A 65 -24.61 29.82 -7.34
CA THR A 65 -26.01 30.00 -7.78
C THR A 65 -26.30 29.21 -9.05
N GLY A 66 -25.38 29.17 -10.01
CA GLY A 66 -25.51 28.36 -11.23
C GLY A 66 -25.63 26.87 -10.94
N HIS A 67 -24.82 26.34 -10.01
CA HIS A 67 -24.95 24.95 -9.55
C HIS A 67 -26.26 24.70 -8.79
N ALA A 68 -26.66 25.63 -7.92
CA ALA A 68 -27.88 25.53 -7.13
C ALA A 68 -29.15 25.56 -8.01
N LEU A 69 -29.19 26.43 -9.02
CA LEU A 69 -30.29 26.55 -9.97
C LEU A 69 -30.37 25.32 -10.88
N MET A 70 -29.24 24.89 -11.47
CA MET A 70 -29.23 23.68 -12.29
C MET A 70 -29.63 22.46 -11.48
N ARG A 71 -29.28 22.40 -10.20
CA ARG A 71 -29.77 21.34 -9.32
C ARG A 71 -31.27 21.44 -9.07
N ALA A 72 -31.80 22.63 -8.79
CA ALA A 72 -33.23 22.83 -8.60
C ALA A 72 -34.03 22.42 -9.85
N MET A 73 -33.51 22.72 -11.04
CA MET A 73 -34.13 22.38 -12.32
C MET A 73 -34.00 20.89 -12.67
N VAL A 74 -32.78 20.34 -12.62
CA VAL A 74 -32.48 18.95 -13.06
C VAL A 74 -32.99 17.90 -12.06
N ASP A 75 -32.93 18.21 -10.77
CA ASP A 75 -33.35 17.27 -9.71
C ASP A 75 -34.73 17.60 -9.13
N SER A 76 -35.40 18.64 -9.64
CA SER A 76 -36.70 19.14 -9.14
C SER A 76 -36.70 19.42 -7.62
N ASP A 77 -35.53 19.79 -7.06
CA ASP A 77 -35.33 20.02 -5.62
C ASP A 77 -35.33 21.51 -5.30
N GLY A 78 -36.51 22.07 -5.01
CA GLY A 78 -36.66 23.49 -4.64
C GLY A 78 -35.84 23.91 -3.41
N ALA A 79 -35.42 22.96 -2.55
CA ALA A 79 -34.55 23.26 -1.41
C ALA A 79 -33.11 23.57 -1.82
N ALA A 80 -32.74 23.33 -3.09
CA ALA A 80 -31.46 23.76 -3.65
C ALA A 80 -31.35 25.28 -3.78
N LEU A 81 -32.47 26.01 -3.85
CA LEU A 81 -32.51 27.49 -3.91
C LEU A 81 -32.51 28.17 -2.53
N ALA A 82 -32.38 27.41 -1.44
CA ALA A 82 -32.26 28.00 -0.12
C ALA A 82 -31.03 28.94 -0.04
N VAL A 83 -31.15 30.06 0.68
CA VAL A 83 -30.07 31.06 0.85
C VAL A 83 -28.74 30.42 1.25
N VAL A 84 -28.77 29.39 2.10
CA VAL A 84 -27.58 28.64 2.52
C VAL A 84 -26.89 27.91 1.35
N SER A 85 -27.65 27.39 0.38
CA SER A 85 -27.12 26.74 -0.81
C SER A 85 -26.60 27.75 -1.83
N LEU A 86 -27.28 28.91 -1.97
CA LEU A 86 -26.86 30.02 -2.84
C LEU A 86 -25.54 30.66 -2.35
N LEU A 87 -25.35 30.76 -1.03
CA LEU A 87 -24.10 31.20 -0.41
C LEU A 87 -23.04 30.08 -0.30
N GLU A 88 -23.27 28.92 -0.93
CA GLU A 88 -22.37 27.75 -0.89
C GLU A 88 -22.00 27.29 0.53
N HIS A 89 -22.93 27.47 1.47
CA HIS A 89 -22.80 27.21 2.91
C HIS A 89 -21.80 28.13 3.64
N ARG A 90 -21.47 29.29 3.07
CA ARG A 90 -20.80 30.38 3.78
C ARG A 90 -21.81 31.15 4.63
N SER A 91 -21.39 31.63 5.79
CA SER A 91 -22.22 32.55 6.56
C SER A 91 -22.23 33.94 5.90
N PRO A 92 -23.32 34.71 5.97
CA PRO A 92 -23.35 36.08 5.46
C PRO A 92 -22.23 36.95 6.06
N GLY A 93 -21.87 36.72 7.33
CA GLY A 93 -20.76 37.40 7.99
C GLY A 93 -19.39 37.07 7.40
N GLU A 94 -19.15 35.83 6.95
CA GLU A 94 -17.91 35.47 6.24
C GLU A 94 -17.82 36.13 4.86
N VAL A 95 -18.94 36.20 4.13
CA VAL A 95 -19.02 36.87 2.82
C VAL A 95 -18.80 38.38 2.97
N LEU A 96 -19.43 39.01 3.96
CA LEU A 96 -19.21 40.43 4.28
C LEU A 96 -17.78 40.69 4.77
N GLY A 97 -17.21 39.76 5.55
CA GLY A 97 -15.83 39.83 6.02
C GLY A 97 -14.80 39.77 4.89
N SER A 98 -15.07 39.01 3.81
CA SER A 98 -14.18 38.96 2.64
C SER A 98 -14.17 40.24 1.79
N LEU A 99 -15.14 41.14 2.01
CA LEU A 99 -15.18 42.46 1.38
C LEU A 99 -14.28 43.48 2.10
N LEU A 100 -13.84 43.20 3.33
CA LEU A 100 -12.96 44.10 4.06
C LEU A 100 -11.56 44.13 3.41
N PRO A 101 -10.99 45.33 3.20
CA PRO A 101 -9.63 45.47 2.69
C PRO A 101 -8.62 44.84 3.65
N LEU A 102 -7.53 44.28 3.13
CA LEU A 102 -6.48 43.55 3.88
C LEU A 102 -6.92 42.24 4.56
N GLY A 103 -8.19 41.82 4.41
CA GLY A 103 -8.65 40.49 4.80
C GLY A 103 -8.35 39.43 3.71
N PRO A 104 -8.38 38.12 4.04
CA PRO A 104 -8.28 37.08 3.02
C PRO A 104 -9.46 37.14 2.05
N ILE A 105 -9.19 37.07 0.74
CA ILE A 105 -10.26 36.82 -0.24
C ILE A 105 -10.60 35.33 -0.18
N GLY A 106 -11.85 35.02 0.12
CA GLY A 106 -12.31 33.64 0.25
C GLY A 106 -11.98 33.01 1.62
N PRO A 107 -12.18 31.70 1.77
CA PRO A 107 -12.03 31.03 3.07
C PRO A 107 -10.57 31.10 3.52
N GLY A 108 -10.30 31.98 4.49
CA GLY A 108 -8.96 32.25 5.01
C GLY A 108 -8.21 30.99 5.43
N ASP A 109 -6.87 31.08 5.36
CA ASP A 109 -5.85 30.13 5.81
C ASP A 109 -6.41 28.83 6.36
N GLY A 110 -6.09 27.69 5.73
CA GLY A 110 -6.60 26.31 5.91
C GLY A 110 -6.68 25.69 7.32
N ARG A 111 -6.77 26.50 8.36
CA ARG A 111 -7.14 26.30 9.75
C ARG A 111 -8.64 26.59 10.02
N GLY A 112 -9.34 27.31 9.12
CA GLY A 112 -10.79 27.62 9.20
C GLY A 112 -11.74 26.51 8.69
N ARG A 113 -13.01 26.53 9.14
CA ARG A 113 -13.93 25.39 9.16
C ARG A 113 -14.85 25.15 7.94
N SER A 114 -14.75 25.81 6.80
CA SER A 114 -15.70 25.47 5.69
C SER A 114 -15.18 25.92 4.34
N ARG A 115 -14.83 24.97 3.47
CA ARG A 115 -14.70 25.25 2.03
C ARG A 115 -16.11 25.40 1.43
N PRO A 116 -16.35 26.36 0.53
CA PRO A 116 -17.64 26.50 -0.15
C PRO A 116 -17.98 25.20 -0.88
N TRP A 117 -19.26 24.81 -0.78
CA TRP A 117 -19.73 23.59 -1.42
C TRP A 117 -21.22 23.65 -1.78
N VAL A 118 -21.59 23.01 -2.88
CA VAL A 118 -22.99 22.80 -3.29
C VAL A 118 -23.30 21.30 -3.26
N ALA A 119 -24.50 20.85 -2.88
CA ALA A 119 -24.79 19.41 -2.90
C ALA A 119 -25.06 18.95 -4.34
N VAL A 120 -24.58 17.76 -4.70
CA VAL A 120 -24.69 17.20 -6.08
C VAL A 120 -26.14 16.86 -6.46
N GLY A 121 -26.98 16.53 -5.47
CA GLY A 121 -28.29 15.95 -5.69
C GLY A 121 -28.20 14.58 -6.38
N ASP A 122 -28.98 14.33 -7.44
CA ASP A 122 -29.01 13.05 -8.18
C ASP A 122 -27.66 12.75 -8.88
N PRO A 123 -26.92 11.70 -8.49
CA PRO A 123 -25.57 11.46 -8.98
C PRO A 123 -25.51 10.75 -10.35
N THR A 124 -26.61 10.68 -11.10
CA THR A 124 -26.63 10.07 -12.44
C THR A 124 -25.66 10.79 -13.39
N PRO A 125 -24.77 10.09 -14.13
CA PRO A 125 -23.65 10.71 -14.86
C PRO A 125 -24.04 11.88 -15.78
N TRP A 126 -25.13 11.77 -16.54
CA TRP A 126 -25.59 12.87 -17.41
C TRP A 126 -26.16 14.06 -16.62
N ARG A 127 -26.82 13.81 -15.48
CA ARG A 127 -27.32 14.86 -14.57
C ARG A 127 -26.16 15.57 -13.87
N VAL A 128 -25.12 14.83 -13.49
CA VAL A 128 -23.89 15.37 -12.92
C VAL A 128 -23.18 16.28 -13.93
N ARG A 129 -23.11 15.87 -15.21
CA ARG A 129 -22.57 16.71 -16.29
C ARG A 129 -23.34 18.03 -16.42
N LEU A 130 -24.68 17.98 -16.46
CA LEU A 130 -25.52 19.18 -16.56
C LEU A 130 -25.38 20.10 -15.34
N LYS A 131 -25.35 19.54 -14.12
CA LYS A 131 -25.21 20.33 -12.89
C LYS A 131 -23.82 20.91 -12.71
N ALA A 132 -22.77 20.21 -13.13
CA ALA A 132 -21.40 20.73 -13.20
C ALA A 132 -21.30 21.89 -14.20
N GLY A 133 -22.02 21.82 -15.33
CA GLY A 133 -22.10 22.92 -16.29
C GLY A 133 -22.80 24.18 -15.76
N GLY A 134 -23.58 24.10 -14.69
CA GLY A 134 -24.39 25.20 -14.16
C GLY A 134 -23.58 26.41 -13.68
N GLY A 135 -22.56 26.18 -12.83
CA GLY A 135 -21.69 27.26 -12.36
C GLY A 135 -20.90 27.89 -13.51
N LEU A 136 -20.37 27.08 -14.42
CA LEU A 136 -19.66 27.56 -15.61
C LEU A 136 -20.54 28.44 -16.50
N LEU A 137 -21.79 28.04 -16.75
CA LEU A 137 -22.71 28.81 -17.58
C LEU A 137 -23.00 30.21 -17.00
N PHE A 138 -23.17 30.31 -15.68
CA PHE A 138 -23.48 31.57 -15.02
C PHE A 138 -22.29 32.54 -15.01
N ASN A 139 -21.08 32.06 -14.79
CA ASN A 139 -19.89 32.89 -14.91
C ASN A 139 -19.63 33.29 -16.37
N LEU A 140 -19.94 32.43 -17.35
CA LEU A 140 -19.82 32.76 -18.77
C LEU A 140 -20.81 33.86 -19.18
N LEU A 141 -22.05 33.79 -18.69
CA LEU A 141 -23.06 34.83 -18.93
C LEU A 141 -22.65 36.17 -18.31
N ALA A 142 -22.17 36.15 -17.07
CA ALA A 142 -21.69 37.36 -16.38
C ALA A 142 -20.46 37.97 -17.08
N LEU A 143 -19.55 37.14 -17.59
CA LEU A 143 -18.42 37.58 -18.41
C LEU A 143 -18.90 38.24 -19.70
N ALA A 144 -19.84 37.63 -20.42
CA ALA A 144 -20.38 38.17 -21.67
C ALA A 144 -21.10 39.51 -21.46
N LEU A 145 -21.88 39.65 -20.39
CA LEU A 145 -22.55 40.91 -20.03
C LEU A 145 -21.57 42.02 -19.64
N ALA A 146 -20.53 41.69 -18.85
CA ALA A 146 -19.49 42.64 -18.49
C ALA A 146 -18.71 43.11 -19.74
N TRP A 147 -18.43 42.18 -20.66
CA TRP A 147 -17.77 42.47 -21.93
C TRP A 147 -18.63 43.35 -22.86
N GLY A 148 -19.92 43.03 -23.04
CA GLY A 148 -20.84 43.86 -23.81
C GLY A 148 -21.03 45.27 -23.21
N GLY A 149 -21.00 45.38 -21.87
CA GLY A 149 -20.96 46.68 -21.19
C GLY A 149 -19.69 47.47 -21.50
N LEU A 150 -18.52 46.82 -21.54
CA LEU A 150 -17.26 47.42 -21.93
C LEU A 150 -17.26 47.94 -23.37
N GLU A 151 -17.99 47.29 -24.28
CA GLU A 151 -18.16 47.74 -25.66
C GLU A 151 -19.18 48.88 -25.80
N PHE A 152 -20.23 48.90 -24.98
CA PHE A 152 -21.28 49.93 -25.00
C PHE A 152 -20.84 51.25 -24.34
N PHE A 153 -20.04 51.19 -23.27
CA PHE A 153 -19.54 52.38 -22.58
C PHE A 153 -18.27 52.93 -23.24
N THR A 154 -18.40 54.03 -23.99
CA THR A 154 -17.28 54.71 -24.67
C THR A 154 -16.30 55.38 -23.70
N ALA A 155 -15.14 55.83 -24.21
CA ALA A 155 -14.02 56.39 -23.46
C ALA A 155 -14.36 57.59 -22.52
N GLY A 156 -15.54 58.20 -22.64
CA GLY A 156 -16.04 59.27 -21.76
C GLY A 156 -16.76 58.80 -20.49
N SER A 157 -16.91 57.49 -20.26
CA SER A 157 -17.56 56.96 -19.06
C SER A 157 -16.68 57.12 -17.81
N PRO A 158 -17.25 57.33 -16.61
CA PRO A 158 -16.47 57.46 -15.38
C PRO A 158 -15.51 56.28 -15.20
N ALA A 159 -14.25 56.55 -14.87
CA ALA A 159 -13.20 55.53 -14.73
C ALA A 159 -13.60 54.38 -13.78
N LEU A 160 -14.42 54.69 -12.77
CA LEU A 160 -14.97 53.73 -11.81
C LEU A 160 -15.88 52.69 -12.48
N VAL A 161 -16.73 53.09 -13.43
CA VAL A 161 -17.66 52.19 -14.13
C VAL A 161 -16.87 51.22 -15.00
N ARG A 162 -15.87 51.73 -15.73
CA ARG A 162 -14.97 50.89 -16.53
C ARG A 162 -14.13 49.94 -15.67
N ALA A 163 -13.56 50.42 -14.57
CA ALA A 163 -12.78 49.59 -13.64
C ALA A 163 -13.63 48.47 -13.03
N LEU A 164 -14.89 48.76 -12.67
CA LEU A 164 -15.83 47.77 -12.17
C LEU A 164 -16.14 46.71 -13.24
N LEU A 165 -16.45 47.11 -14.48
CA LEU A 165 -16.74 46.17 -15.57
C LEU A 165 -15.54 45.26 -15.90
N VAL A 166 -14.33 45.84 -15.94
CA VAL A 166 -13.08 45.05 -16.11
C VAL A 166 -12.88 44.08 -14.95
N SER A 167 -13.10 44.52 -13.72
CA SER A 167 -12.96 43.68 -12.52
C SER A 167 -13.97 42.52 -12.50
N VAL A 168 -15.22 42.77 -12.89
CA VAL A 168 -16.25 41.72 -13.03
C VAL A 168 -15.90 40.74 -14.14
N ALA A 169 -15.43 41.21 -15.30
CA ALA A 169 -14.99 40.35 -16.39
C ALA A 169 -13.78 39.49 -15.98
N ALA A 170 -12.77 40.09 -15.36
CA ALA A 170 -11.57 39.40 -14.89
C ALA A 170 -11.88 38.34 -13.83
N ALA A 171 -12.73 38.66 -12.84
CA ALA A 171 -13.14 37.73 -11.79
C ALA A 171 -13.89 36.51 -12.35
N ASN A 172 -14.85 36.72 -13.25
CA ASN A 172 -15.61 35.62 -13.86
C ASN A 172 -14.78 34.79 -14.84
N GLY A 173 -13.90 35.42 -15.62
CA GLY A 173 -12.95 34.73 -16.50
C GLY A 173 -11.95 33.87 -15.73
N ALA A 174 -11.39 34.40 -14.64
CA ALA A 174 -10.48 33.66 -13.76
C ALA A 174 -11.18 32.46 -13.12
N LEU A 175 -12.43 32.62 -12.65
CA LEU A 175 -13.18 31.53 -12.04
C LEU A 175 -13.54 30.43 -13.05
N LEU A 176 -13.90 30.77 -14.29
CA LEU A 176 -14.14 29.79 -15.38
C LEU A 176 -12.91 28.91 -15.65
N LEU A 177 -11.72 29.51 -15.66
CA LEU A 177 -10.45 28.81 -15.87
C LEU A 177 -10.04 27.99 -14.64
N ALA A 178 -10.35 28.47 -13.43
CA ALA A 178 -10.04 27.81 -12.16
C ALA A 178 -11.02 26.68 -11.78
N SER A 179 -12.19 26.60 -12.43
CA SER A 179 -13.25 25.59 -12.20
C SER A 179 -12.92 24.21 -12.79
N ARG A 180 -11.67 23.78 -12.58
CA ARG A 180 -11.12 22.50 -13.08
C ARG A 180 -11.94 21.30 -12.62
N THR A 181 -12.53 21.37 -11.43
CA THR A 181 -13.43 20.34 -10.89
C THR A 181 -14.70 20.17 -11.70
N ASP A 182 -15.26 21.25 -12.25
CA ASP A 182 -16.49 21.19 -13.05
C ASP A 182 -16.19 20.75 -14.48
N TRP A 183 -15.06 21.19 -15.05
CA TRP A 183 -14.54 20.65 -16.32
C TRP A 183 -14.22 19.15 -16.23
N GLU A 184 -13.58 18.70 -15.16
CA GLU A 184 -13.29 17.29 -14.90
C GLU A 184 -14.58 16.49 -14.64
N ALA A 185 -15.59 17.07 -14.00
CA ALA A 185 -16.90 16.44 -13.79
C ALA A 185 -17.73 16.33 -15.08
N ILE A 186 -17.62 17.31 -15.98
CA ILE A 186 -18.19 17.25 -17.33
C ILE A 186 -17.53 16.13 -18.16
N GLY A 187 -16.20 16.02 -18.10
CA GLY A 187 -15.43 15.07 -18.90
C GLY A 187 -15.42 13.62 -18.40
N SER A 188 -15.13 13.39 -17.11
CA SER A 188 -14.60 12.09 -16.66
C SER A 188 -15.65 11.02 -16.33
N GLY A 189 -16.73 11.35 -15.64
CA GLY A 189 -17.74 10.38 -15.24
C GLY A 189 -17.31 9.12 -14.44
N ARG A 190 -16.01 8.80 -14.17
CA ARG A 190 -15.46 7.66 -13.35
C ARG A 190 -13.89 7.56 -13.31
N ALA A 191 -13.28 6.81 -12.35
CA ALA A 191 -11.90 6.19 -12.39
C ALA A 191 -11.64 5.06 -11.32
N ALA A 192 -10.46 4.37 -11.25
CA ALA A 192 -10.19 2.96 -10.75
C ALA A 192 -9.22 2.69 -9.52
N ARG A 193 -9.22 1.43 -8.97
CA ARG A 193 -9.01 0.88 -7.55
C ARG A 193 -7.58 0.51 -7.02
N PHE A 194 -7.40 0.29 -5.67
CA PHE A 194 -6.35 -0.52 -4.90
C PHE A 194 -6.81 -1.03 -3.45
N HIS A 195 -6.14 -2.03 -2.80
CA HIS A 195 -6.58 -2.93 -1.65
C HIS A 195 -6.01 -2.68 -0.20
N CYS A 196 -6.54 -3.33 0.89
CA CYS A 196 -6.33 -3.04 2.36
C CYS A 196 -6.63 -4.19 3.40
N GLY A 197 -6.47 -3.98 4.75
CA GLY A 197 -6.79 -4.94 5.85
C GLY A 197 -7.33 -4.49 7.24
N HIS A 198 -7.67 -5.44 8.16
CA HIS A 198 -8.44 -5.23 9.43
C HIS A 198 -7.67 -5.27 10.76
N PHE A 199 -8.16 -4.54 11.78
CA PHE A 199 -7.65 -4.60 13.16
C PHE A 199 -8.60 -4.04 14.21
N GLY A 200 -8.47 -4.42 15.47
CA GLY A 200 -9.30 -3.90 16.55
C GLY A 200 -8.95 -4.47 17.92
N PHE A 201 -9.73 -4.07 18.93
CA PHE A 201 -9.58 -4.56 20.28
C PHE A 201 -10.89 -4.57 21.07
N ILE A 202 -10.92 -5.44 22.06
CA ILE A 202 -11.96 -5.55 23.07
C ILE A 202 -11.33 -5.45 24.46
N SER A 203 -11.88 -4.61 25.32
CA SER A 203 -11.42 -4.46 26.71
C SER A 203 -12.56 -4.58 27.69
N GLY A 204 -12.26 -5.07 28.90
CA GLY A 204 -13.17 -5.02 30.04
C GLY A 204 -13.52 -3.58 30.45
N ALA A 205 -14.46 -3.43 31.37
CA ALA A 205 -14.84 -2.14 31.91
C ALA A 205 -13.70 -1.55 32.75
N ASP A 206 -13.20 -0.38 32.36
CA ASP A 206 -12.24 0.38 33.15
C ASP A 206 -13.00 1.35 34.08
N PRO A 207 -12.99 1.15 35.41
CA PRO A 207 -13.70 2.00 36.35
C PRO A 207 -13.13 3.43 36.43
N LEU A 208 -11.89 3.66 36.00
CA LEU A 208 -11.18 4.95 36.08
C LEU A 208 -11.48 5.86 34.88
N VAL A 209 -11.95 5.33 33.75
CA VAL A 209 -12.24 6.10 32.55
C VAL A 209 -13.75 6.31 32.39
N ARG A 210 -14.33 7.20 33.21
CA ARG A 210 -15.74 7.56 33.11
C ARG A 210 -15.96 8.74 32.15
N GLY A 211 -16.64 8.51 31.03
CA GLY A 211 -17.32 9.56 30.26
C GLY A 211 -16.88 9.73 28.80
N GLU A 212 -15.75 9.15 28.38
CA GLU A 212 -15.31 9.17 26.97
C GLU A 212 -15.66 7.86 26.24
N LEU A 213 -16.03 7.94 24.96
CA LEU A 213 -16.30 6.74 24.14
C LEU A 213 -15.02 6.03 23.68
N LEU A 214 -13.90 6.76 23.62
CA LEU A 214 -12.59 6.28 23.20
C LEU A 214 -11.54 6.88 24.14
N PRO A 215 -11.17 6.15 25.21
CA PRO A 215 -10.12 6.56 26.16
C PRO A 215 -8.79 6.91 25.48
N PRO A 216 -7.93 7.74 26.09
CA PRO A 216 -6.56 7.95 25.58
C PRO A 216 -5.77 6.64 25.37
N PRO A 217 -5.79 5.64 26.30
CA PRO A 217 -5.14 4.35 26.05
C PRO A 217 -5.69 3.61 24.83
N ALA A 218 -6.99 3.74 24.55
CA ALA A 218 -7.63 3.13 23.39
C ALA A 218 -7.23 3.85 22.08
N ILE A 219 -7.04 5.17 22.12
CA ILE A 219 -6.51 5.96 21.00
C ILE A 219 -5.06 5.59 20.72
N ASP A 220 -4.25 5.39 21.76
CA ASP A 220 -2.84 5.01 21.59
C ASP A 220 -2.72 3.61 20.98
N ARG A 221 -3.50 2.63 21.47
CA ARG A 221 -3.60 1.30 20.81
C ARG A 221 -3.99 1.43 19.35
N PHE A 222 -5.04 2.21 19.04
CA PHE A 222 -5.45 2.45 17.67
C PHE A 222 -4.34 3.08 16.81
N ARG A 223 -3.62 4.08 17.32
CA ARG A 223 -2.52 4.73 16.59
C ARG A 223 -1.39 3.75 16.34
N THR A 224 -0.99 3.00 17.34
CA THR A 224 0.08 2.00 17.24
C THR A 224 -0.29 0.93 16.22
N MET A 225 -1.45 0.30 16.35
CA MET A 225 -1.93 -0.70 15.39
C MET A 225 -2.13 -0.11 13.98
N GLY A 226 -2.72 1.08 13.89
CA GLY A 226 -3.00 1.74 12.62
C GLY A 226 -1.74 2.13 11.84
N LEU A 227 -0.67 2.53 12.54
CA LEU A 227 0.63 2.80 11.91
C LEU A 227 1.24 1.54 11.31
N GLU A 228 1.19 0.41 12.03
CA GLU A 228 1.65 -0.88 11.50
C GLU A 228 0.79 -1.30 10.29
N MET A 229 -0.53 -1.16 10.38
CA MET A 229 -1.44 -1.49 9.27
C MET A 229 -1.31 -0.57 8.06
N GLU A 230 -0.84 0.68 8.24
CA GLU A 230 -0.60 1.61 7.13
C GLU A 230 0.54 1.17 6.21
N THR A 231 1.49 0.36 6.70
CA THR A 231 2.58 -0.21 5.90
C THR A 231 2.05 -1.14 4.79
N ARG A 232 0.87 -1.76 4.99
CA ARG A 232 0.19 -2.61 4.01
C ARG A 232 -0.69 -1.84 3.02
N GLY A 233 -0.80 -0.52 3.18
CA GLY A 233 -1.68 0.32 2.37
C GLY A 233 -2.97 0.74 3.05
N ALA A 234 -3.27 2.03 2.92
CA ALA A 234 -4.41 2.65 3.57
C ALA A 234 -5.08 3.72 2.67
N PRO A 235 -5.57 3.37 1.47
CA PRO A 235 -6.30 4.28 0.59
C PRO A 235 -7.65 4.72 1.18
N ALA A 236 -8.30 3.90 2.00
CA ALA A 236 -9.47 4.28 2.77
C ALA A 236 -9.59 3.41 4.02
N GLY A 237 -10.45 3.81 4.94
CA GLY A 237 -10.77 2.98 6.10
C GLY A 237 -11.92 3.55 6.91
N ALA A 238 -12.34 2.79 7.92
CA ALA A 238 -13.30 3.22 8.91
C ALA A 238 -12.98 2.64 10.28
N GLY A 239 -13.39 3.39 11.31
CA GLY A 239 -13.44 2.91 12.68
C GLY A 239 -14.87 2.90 13.19
N LEU A 240 -15.19 1.95 14.06
CA LEU A 240 -16.41 1.93 14.85
C LEU A 240 -16.15 1.61 16.31
N VAL A 241 -17.08 2.02 17.16
CA VAL A 241 -17.17 1.71 18.58
C VAL A 241 -18.60 1.33 18.91
N VAL A 242 -18.77 0.27 19.70
CA VAL A 242 -20.09 -0.15 20.21
C VAL A 242 -20.45 0.68 21.45
N VAL A 243 -21.68 1.19 21.51
CA VAL A 243 -22.16 2.10 22.55
C VAL A 243 -23.58 1.74 23.01
N ARG A 244 -24.05 2.36 24.08
CA ARG A 244 -25.48 2.38 24.46
C ARG A 244 -26.09 3.76 24.20
N ASP A 245 -27.35 3.78 23.79
CA ASP A 245 -28.12 5.02 23.67
C ASP A 245 -28.75 5.44 25.02
N ARG A 246 -29.49 6.56 25.04
CA ARG A 246 -30.17 7.09 26.24
C ARG A 246 -31.17 6.12 26.87
N ARG A 247 -31.68 5.16 26.09
CA ARG A 247 -32.66 4.16 26.54
C ARG A 247 -31.98 2.83 26.91
N GLY A 248 -30.65 2.81 26.99
CA GLY A 248 -29.86 1.61 27.29
C GLY A 248 -29.73 0.63 26.12
N ARG A 249 -30.12 1.01 24.90
CA ARG A 249 -30.09 0.11 23.73
C ARG A 249 -28.72 0.12 23.07
N ILE A 250 -28.29 -1.02 22.56
CA ILE A 250 -27.01 -1.17 21.84
C ILE A 250 -27.05 -0.43 20.50
N ASP A 251 -26.05 0.41 20.27
CA ASP A 251 -25.86 1.19 19.04
C ASP A 251 -24.37 1.20 18.64
N VAL A 252 -24.06 1.68 17.44
CA VAL A 252 -22.69 1.74 16.91
C VAL A 252 -22.37 3.14 16.43
N VAL A 253 -21.23 3.68 16.84
CA VAL A 253 -20.72 5.00 16.42
C VAL A 253 -19.44 4.79 15.63
N GLY A 254 -19.39 5.30 14.40
CA GLY A 254 -18.21 5.15 13.55
C GLY A 254 -17.98 6.30 12.59
N HIS A 255 -16.82 6.29 11.95
CA HIS A 255 -16.45 7.24 10.90
C HIS A 255 -15.57 6.55 9.86
N GLY A 256 -15.86 6.81 8.59
CA GLY A 256 -15.13 6.32 7.44
C GLY A 256 -14.48 7.47 6.69
N ARG A 257 -13.35 7.21 6.04
CA ARG A 257 -12.59 8.22 5.32
C ARG A 257 -11.76 7.62 4.21
N ILE A 258 -11.76 8.29 3.06
CA ILE A 258 -10.78 8.05 1.98
C ILE A 258 -9.54 8.89 2.27
N ASN A 259 -8.38 8.25 2.14
CA ASN A 259 -7.09 8.89 2.28
C ASN A 259 -6.78 9.79 1.07
N ARG A 260 -6.11 10.91 1.31
CA ARG A 260 -5.66 11.79 0.22
C ARG A 260 -4.31 11.30 -0.29
N LYS A 261 -3.95 11.65 -1.53
CA LYS A 261 -2.64 11.35 -2.18
C LYS A 261 -1.41 11.59 -1.28
N ARG A 262 -1.50 12.54 -0.33
CA ARG A 262 -0.42 12.96 0.59
C ARG A 262 -0.90 12.99 2.05
N GLY A 263 -1.91 12.18 2.37
CA GLY A 263 -2.57 12.15 3.68
C GLY A 263 -2.17 10.95 4.52
N HIS A 264 -2.26 11.12 5.84
CA HIS A 264 -2.08 10.03 6.80
C HIS A 264 -3.46 9.55 7.26
N LEU A 265 -3.85 8.32 6.92
CA LEU A 265 -5.20 7.81 7.13
C LEU A 265 -5.51 7.64 8.63
N THR A 266 -4.62 7.04 9.40
CA THR A 266 -4.72 6.81 10.86
C THR A 266 -5.04 8.11 11.58
N ARG A 267 -4.22 9.15 11.39
CA ARG A 267 -4.43 10.48 11.99
C ARG A 267 -5.72 11.14 11.51
N SER A 268 -6.14 10.83 10.29
CA SER A 268 -7.34 11.38 9.68
C SER A 268 -8.62 10.69 10.18
N LEU A 269 -8.56 9.38 10.43
CA LEU A 269 -9.60 8.57 11.04
C LEU A 269 -9.73 8.85 12.52
N GLU A 270 -8.62 8.97 13.25
CA GLU A 270 -8.62 9.36 14.67
C GLU A 270 -9.44 10.63 14.89
N ARG A 271 -9.11 11.69 14.13
CA ARG A 271 -9.81 12.97 14.20
C ARG A 271 -11.29 12.83 13.85
N GLY A 272 -11.62 11.98 12.88
CA GLY A 272 -12.99 11.72 12.45
C GLY A 272 -13.82 10.96 13.50
N VAL A 273 -13.28 9.88 14.05
CA VAL A 273 -13.91 9.05 15.08
C VAL A 273 -14.04 9.83 16.38
N ARG A 274 -13.03 10.60 16.82
CA ARG A 274 -13.16 11.49 18.01
C ARG A 274 -14.28 12.52 17.83
N ARG A 275 -14.40 13.15 16.66
CA ARG A 275 -15.50 14.10 16.37
C ARG A 275 -16.86 13.40 16.35
N ALA A 276 -16.94 12.19 15.80
CA ALA A 276 -18.17 11.38 15.84
C ALA A 276 -18.54 11.00 17.28
N GLY A 277 -17.55 10.60 18.08
CA GLY A 277 -17.71 10.26 19.49
C GLY A 277 -18.21 11.43 20.35
N HIS A 278 -17.61 12.63 20.22
CA HIS A 278 -18.09 13.82 20.93
C HIS A 278 -19.54 14.19 20.55
N ARG A 279 -19.91 14.07 19.27
CA ARG A 279 -21.31 14.26 18.86
C ARG A 279 -22.23 13.21 19.46
N ALA A 280 -21.82 11.95 19.46
CA ALA A 280 -22.57 10.85 20.06
C ALA A 280 -22.81 11.07 21.57
N LEU A 281 -21.78 11.48 22.32
CA LEU A 281 -21.89 11.81 23.74
C LEU A 281 -22.91 12.94 24.01
N ARG A 282 -22.90 14.00 23.18
CA ARG A 282 -23.90 15.10 23.26
C ARG A 282 -25.32 14.63 22.95
N THR A 283 -25.48 13.67 22.04
CA THR A 283 -26.78 13.02 21.78
C THR A 283 -27.19 12.04 22.89
N GLY A 284 -26.40 11.89 23.95
CA GLY A 284 -26.67 11.04 25.11
C GLY A 284 -26.35 9.56 24.90
N ARG A 285 -25.52 9.22 23.92
CA ARG A 285 -24.88 7.90 23.86
C ARG A 285 -23.80 7.81 24.93
N ARG A 286 -23.56 6.61 25.45
CA ARG A 286 -22.61 6.31 26.53
C ARG A 286 -21.84 5.02 26.23
N PRO A 287 -20.66 4.80 26.82
CA PRO A 287 -19.95 3.52 26.74
C PRO A 287 -20.80 2.36 27.29
N LEU A 288 -20.50 1.14 26.85
CA LEU A 288 -21.10 -0.07 27.42
C LEU A 288 -20.57 -0.29 28.84
N PRO A 289 -21.40 -0.81 29.76
CA PRO A 289 -20.96 -1.15 31.11
C PRO A 289 -20.08 -2.41 31.15
N SER A 290 -20.16 -3.29 30.14
CA SER A 290 -19.35 -4.51 30.02
C SER A 290 -17.92 -4.24 29.54
N GLY A 291 -17.66 -3.08 28.93
CA GLY A 291 -16.35 -2.76 28.37
C GLY A 291 -16.40 -1.94 27.09
N LEU A 292 -15.35 -2.05 26.29
CA LEU A 292 -15.19 -1.33 25.03
C LEU A 292 -14.89 -2.31 23.89
N ILE A 293 -15.69 -2.25 22.83
CA ILE A 293 -15.38 -2.89 21.55
C ILE A 293 -15.08 -1.77 20.56
N ALA A 294 -13.84 -1.74 20.06
CA ALA A 294 -13.41 -0.79 19.05
C ALA A 294 -12.73 -1.53 17.90
N ALA A 295 -13.18 -1.24 16.68
CA ALA A 295 -12.82 -2.02 15.52
C ALA A 295 -12.58 -1.11 14.32
N TRP A 296 -11.48 -1.35 13.61
CA TRP A 296 -11.06 -0.61 12.43
C TRP A 296 -10.85 -1.54 11.25
N GLN A 297 -11.12 -0.99 10.09
CA GLN A 297 -10.86 -1.60 8.81
C GLN A 297 -10.14 -0.57 7.98
N TYR A 298 -8.97 -0.90 7.46
CA TYR A 298 -8.48 -0.26 6.26
C TYR A 298 -9.07 -1.06 5.11
N GLY A 299 -9.74 -0.37 4.19
CA GLY A 299 -10.57 -0.97 3.16
C GLY A 299 -10.29 -0.32 1.80
N PRO A 300 -10.40 -1.07 0.69
CA PRO A 300 -10.19 -0.52 -0.64
C PRO A 300 -11.11 0.69 -0.83
N GLY A 301 -10.51 1.86 -1.08
CA GLY A 301 -11.26 3.01 -1.55
C GLY A 301 -11.54 2.81 -3.03
N SER A 302 -12.78 2.47 -3.42
CA SER A 302 -13.14 2.55 -4.83
C SER A 302 -13.23 4.02 -5.25
N SER A 303 -12.56 4.36 -6.32
CA SER A 303 -12.61 5.65 -7.02
C SER A 303 -13.89 5.83 -7.86
N GLY A 304 -14.96 5.14 -7.47
CA GLY A 304 -16.32 5.39 -7.91
C GLY A 304 -17.16 6.06 -6.81
N PRO A 305 -18.43 6.39 -7.10
CA PRO A 305 -19.37 6.93 -6.13
C PRO A 305 -19.76 6.00 -4.95
N PRO A 306 -19.19 4.81 -4.69
CA PRO A 306 -19.25 4.23 -3.36
C PRO A 306 -18.20 4.81 -2.38
N GLY A 307 -17.61 5.98 -2.67
CA GLY A 307 -16.50 6.60 -1.95
C GLY A 307 -16.70 7.09 -0.49
N ASN A 308 -17.43 6.33 0.34
CA ASN A 308 -17.39 6.36 1.81
C ASN A 308 -18.14 5.13 2.37
N PHE A 309 -19.18 4.65 1.68
CA PHE A 309 -20.01 3.51 2.10
C PHE A 309 -19.29 2.16 1.97
N GLU A 310 -18.40 2.01 0.98
CA GLU A 310 -17.57 0.81 0.84
C GLU A 310 -16.42 0.76 1.85
N SER A 311 -15.95 1.90 2.35
CA SER A 311 -14.91 1.95 3.38
C SER A 311 -15.46 1.83 4.81
N HIS A 312 -16.78 1.82 4.99
CA HIS A 312 -17.45 1.56 6.26
C HIS A 312 -17.59 0.06 6.55
N TRP A 313 -17.74 -0.29 7.83
CA TRP A 313 -18.21 -1.62 8.24
C TRP A 313 -19.56 -1.92 7.59
N GLN A 314 -19.61 -3.05 6.89
CA GLN A 314 -20.72 -3.39 6.03
C GLN A 314 -21.91 -3.88 6.85
N ARG A 315 -23.10 -3.52 6.38
CA ARG A 315 -24.39 -4.00 6.88
C ARG A 315 -25.27 -4.30 5.69
N TRP A 316 -26.25 -5.18 5.86
CA TRP A 316 -27.32 -5.34 4.90
C TRP A 316 -28.57 -4.58 5.31
N SER A 317 -29.15 -4.95 6.46
CA SER A 317 -30.35 -4.32 6.99
C SER A 317 -30.02 -3.09 7.85
N PRO A 318 -30.87 -2.04 7.84
CA PRO A 318 -30.78 -0.98 8.85
C PRO A 318 -31.07 -1.55 10.25
N PRO A 319 -30.66 -0.88 11.35
CA PRO A 319 -30.99 -1.33 12.70
C PRO A 319 -32.50 -1.49 12.86
N GLN A 320 -32.93 -2.71 13.24
CA GLN A 320 -34.34 -3.03 13.43
C GLN A 320 -34.63 -3.25 14.91
N ARG A 321 -35.84 -2.94 15.34
CA ARG A 321 -36.31 -3.27 16.68
C ARG A 321 -37.11 -4.56 16.58
N ARG A 322 -36.64 -5.62 17.24
CA ARG A 322 -37.29 -6.93 17.24
C ARG A 322 -37.45 -7.45 18.66
N ARG A 323 -38.47 -8.26 18.89
CA ARG A 323 -38.65 -8.95 20.16
C ARG A 323 -37.76 -10.20 20.12
N LEU A 324 -36.76 -10.23 20.98
CA LEU A 324 -35.84 -11.36 21.10
C LEU A 324 -36.08 -12.10 22.41
N TRP A 325 -36.00 -13.42 22.34
CA TRP A 325 -35.94 -14.28 23.49
C TRP A 325 -34.50 -14.55 23.90
N SER A 326 -34.25 -14.46 25.20
CA SER A 326 -32.94 -14.75 25.78
C SER A 326 -33.13 -15.41 27.13
N ARG A 327 -32.13 -16.15 27.59
CA ARG A 327 -32.16 -16.78 28.90
C ARG A 327 -31.49 -15.85 29.92
N SER A 328 -32.24 -15.44 30.94
CA SER A 328 -31.75 -14.61 32.04
C SER A 328 -32.10 -15.28 33.36
N MET A 329 -31.10 -15.50 34.22
CA MET A 329 -31.25 -16.20 35.50
C MET A 329 -31.97 -17.56 35.37
N GLY A 330 -31.64 -18.33 34.33
CA GLY A 330 -32.22 -19.66 34.08
C GLY A 330 -33.60 -19.64 33.38
N ARG A 331 -34.30 -18.50 33.33
CA ARG A 331 -35.64 -18.36 32.73
C ARG A 331 -35.59 -17.69 31.36
N TRP A 332 -36.58 -17.99 30.52
CA TRP A 332 -36.75 -17.34 29.23
C TRP A 332 -37.45 -15.99 29.39
N VAL A 333 -36.80 -14.94 28.88
CA VAL A 333 -37.31 -13.58 28.90
C VAL A 333 -37.35 -13.03 27.48
N SER A 334 -38.49 -12.48 27.09
CA SER A 334 -38.64 -11.78 25.83
C SER A 334 -38.47 -10.28 26.03
N GLY A 335 -37.65 -9.63 25.20
CA GLY A 335 -37.41 -8.20 25.27
C GLY A 335 -37.28 -7.56 23.90
N TRP A 336 -37.70 -6.31 23.76
CA TRP A 336 -37.47 -5.55 22.53
C TRP A 336 -36.02 -5.08 22.46
N GLN A 337 -35.25 -5.65 21.54
CA GLN A 337 -33.83 -5.35 21.36
C GLN A 337 -33.57 -4.76 19.98
N ALA A 338 -32.45 -4.04 19.85
CA ALA A 338 -31.98 -3.56 18.55
C ALA A 338 -31.16 -4.66 17.88
N VAL A 339 -31.61 -5.11 16.71
CA VAL A 339 -30.91 -6.09 15.87
C VAL A 339 -30.16 -5.34 14.79
N GLN A 340 -28.83 -5.41 14.86
CA GLN A 340 -27.93 -4.95 13.81
C GLN A 340 -26.64 -5.76 13.84
N HIS A 341 -26.13 -6.07 12.66
CA HIS A 341 -24.88 -6.80 12.46
C HIS A 341 -23.94 -5.94 11.60
N ARG A 342 -22.66 -5.93 11.96
CA ARG A 342 -21.59 -5.24 11.26
C ARG A 342 -20.52 -6.25 10.93
N ILE A 343 -20.07 -6.23 9.69
CA ILE A 343 -18.96 -7.08 9.29
C ILE A 343 -17.86 -6.31 8.56
N ALA A 344 -16.66 -6.85 8.66
CA ALA A 344 -15.51 -6.43 7.88
C ALA A 344 -14.94 -7.68 7.19
N LEU A 345 -14.75 -7.60 5.86
CA LEU A 345 -14.25 -8.67 5.01
C LEU A 345 -12.96 -8.22 4.32
N GLU A 346 -11.89 -9.00 4.43
CA GLU A 346 -10.59 -8.76 3.79
C GLU A 346 -10.26 -9.98 2.95
N GLY A 347 -9.81 -9.79 1.72
CA GLY A 347 -9.56 -10.87 0.77
C GLY A 347 -10.69 -11.09 -0.24
N GLU A 348 -10.65 -12.22 -0.93
CA GLU A 348 -11.51 -12.53 -2.07
C GLU A 348 -12.57 -13.55 -1.70
N PHE A 349 -13.84 -13.16 -1.85
CA PHE A 349 -14.99 -14.05 -1.74
C PHE A 349 -15.54 -14.28 -3.15
N HIS A 350 -15.52 -15.54 -3.61
CA HIS A 350 -15.89 -15.89 -4.99
C HIS A 350 -17.35 -16.35 -5.11
N GLY A 351 -17.88 -17.01 -4.07
CA GLY A 351 -19.23 -17.56 -4.13
C GLY A 351 -19.63 -18.30 -2.86
N PHE A 352 -20.86 -18.81 -2.88
CA PHE A 352 -21.47 -19.52 -1.76
C PHE A 352 -22.31 -20.69 -2.28
N SER A 353 -22.23 -21.84 -1.62
CA SER A 353 -23.12 -22.97 -1.89
C SER A 353 -24.48 -22.69 -1.21
N LEU A 354 -25.46 -22.28 -2.00
CA LEU A 354 -26.81 -21.99 -1.55
C LEU A 354 -27.66 -23.25 -1.76
N PHE A 355 -27.98 -23.96 -0.67
CA PHE A 355 -28.81 -25.18 -0.71
C PHE A 355 -28.28 -26.27 -1.68
N GLY A 356 -26.96 -26.40 -1.77
CA GLY A 356 -26.30 -27.40 -2.63
C GLY A 356 -25.98 -26.90 -4.05
N THR A 357 -26.39 -25.70 -4.44
CA THR A 357 -26.02 -25.09 -5.73
C THR A 357 -25.00 -23.97 -5.53
N GLU A 358 -23.92 -23.98 -6.33
CA GLU A 358 -22.91 -22.93 -6.26
C GLU A 358 -23.43 -21.65 -6.92
N THR A 359 -23.38 -20.54 -6.18
CA THR A 359 -23.84 -19.23 -6.64
C THR A 359 -22.71 -18.21 -6.58
N THR A 360 -22.56 -17.41 -7.63
CA THR A 360 -21.61 -16.28 -7.66
C THR A 360 -22.02 -15.17 -6.69
N VAL A 361 -21.08 -14.31 -6.29
CA VAL A 361 -21.37 -13.17 -5.39
C VAL A 361 -22.52 -12.29 -5.90
N GLN A 362 -22.59 -12.05 -7.21
CA GLN A 362 -23.63 -11.22 -7.82
C GLN A 362 -24.99 -11.92 -7.81
N GLY A 363 -25.04 -13.21 -8.13
CA GLY A 363 -26.26 -14.01 -8.04
C GLY A 363 -26.78 -14.06 -6.60
N LEU A 364 -25.88 -14.28 -5.65
CA LEU A 364 -26.20 -14.35 -4.23
C LEU A 364 -26.73 -13.01 -3.69
N GLY A 365 -26.10 -11.90 -4.08
CA GLY A 365 -26.56 -10.57 -3.71
C GLY A 365 -27.96 -10.26 -4.26
N THR A 366 -28.30 -10.73 -5.47
CA THR A 366 -29.64 -10.59 -6.03
C THR A 366 -30.66 -11.43 -5.27
N TRP A 367 -30.33 -12.69 -4.97
CA TRP A 367 -31.18 -13.58 -4.20
C TRP A 367 -31.46 -13.06 -2.78
N LEU A 368 -30.43 -12.54 -2.08
CA LEU A 368 -30.57 -11.98 -0.73
C LEU A 368 -31.51 -10.78 -0.67
N ARG A 369 -31.61 -9.97 -1.74
CA ARG A 369 -32.55 -8.83 -1.77
C ARG A 369 -33.99 -9.28 -1.67
N VAL A 370 -34.30 -10.41 -2.31
CA VAL A 370 -35.62 -11.02 -2.25
C VAL A 370 -35.82 -11.71 -0.89
N ALA A 371 -34.83 -12.48 -0.43
CA ALA A 371 -34.91 -13.22 0.82
C ALA A 371 -35.05 -12.31 2.07
N LEU A 372 -34.37 -11.16 2.10
CA LEU A 372 -34.32 -10.26 3.25
C LEU A 372 -35.26 -9.05 3.15
N ARG A 373 -35.98 -8.88 2.03
CA ARG A 373 -36.83 -7.70 1.74
C ARG A 373 -36.10 -6.37 1.91
N GLY A 374 -34.98 -6.23 1.23
CA GLY A 374 -34.19 -4.99 1.27
C GLY A 374 -32.83 -5.17 0.63
N GLY A 375 -32.23 -4.05 0.22
CA GLY A 375 -30.89 -4.04 -0.34
C GLY A 375 -29.87 -3.40 0.61
N PRO A 376 -28.61 -3.83 0.55
CA PRO A 376 -27.54 -3.20 1.30
C PRO A 376 -27.32 -1.76 0.79
N PRO A 377 -26.71 -0.88 1.61
CA PRO A 377 -26.35 0.46 1.21
C PRO A 377 -25.25 0.51 0.13
N ALA A 378 -24.54 -0.60 -0.11
CA ALA A 378 -23.48 -0.76 -1.09
C ALA A 378 -23.56 -2.14 -1.76
N THR A 379 -23.02 -2.28 -2.97
CA THR A 379 -22.93 -3.55 -3.70
C THR A 379 -21.53 -4.16 -3.58
N GLY A 380 -21.41 -5.49 -3.62
CA GLY A 380 -20.12 -6.18 -3.63
C GLY A 380 -20.08 -7.36 -2.66
N ALA A 381 -18.92 -8.02 -2.56
CA ALA A 381 -18.72 -9.19 -1.71
C ALA A 381 -19.03 -8.92 -0.23
N ALA A 382 -18.45 -7.87 0.35
CA ALA A 382 -18.62 -7.57 1.76
C ALA A 382 -20.09 -7.24 2.14
N PRO A 383 -20.82 -6.39 1.40
CA PRO A 383 -22.26 -6.24 1.61
C PRO A 383 -23.03 -7.57 1.51
N THR A 384 -22.75 -8.41 0.50
CA THR A 384 -23.40 -9.72 0.33
C THR A 384 -23.17 -10.63 1.54
N VAL A 385 -21.94 -10.68 2.08
CA VAL A 385 -21.64 -11.44 3.31
C VAL A 385 -22.38 -10.87 4.52
N ALA A 386 -22.52 -9.53 4.62
CA ALA A 386 -23.36 -8.92 5.66
C ALA A 386 -24.83 -9.37 5.56
N GLY A 387 -25.35 -9.55 4.34
CA GLY A 387 -26.68 -10.11 4.12
C GLY A 387 -26.79 -11.56 4.55
N LEU A 388 -25.78 -12.38 4.28
CA LEU A 388 -25.73 -13.75 4.80
C LEU A 388 -25.75 -13.76 6.33
N MET A 389 -25.04 -12.86 7.01
CA MET A 389 -25.10 -12.76 8.47
C MET A 389 -26.50 -12.37 8.97
N ASP A 390 -27.16 -11.39 8.34
CA ASP A 390 -28.55 -11.00 8.66
C ASP A 390 -29.58 -12.13 8.39
N LEU A 391 -29.24 -13.07 7.50
CA LEU A 391 -30.07 -14.23 7.19
C LEU A 391 -29.81 -15.38 8.16
N LEU A 392 -28.54 -15.64 8.49
CA LEU A 392 -28.11 -16.81 9.25
C LEU A 392 -28.28 -16.60 10.76
N ILE A 393 -28.07 -15.38 11.27
CA ILE A 393 -28.21 -15.08 12.70
C ILE A 393 -29.70 -14.97 13.05
N CYS A 394 -30.20 -15.99 13.75
CA CYS A 394 -31.62 -16.13 14.07
C CYS A 394 -31.90 -16.35 15.56
N GLN A 395 -30.87 -16.49 16.39
CA GLN A 395 -31.04 -16.87 17.79
C GLN A 395 -32.02 -15.93 18.52
N GLY A 396 -33.05 -16.52 19.13
CA GLY A 396 -34.07 -15.79 19.87
C GLY A 396 -35.07 -15.01 19.02
N ASP A 397 -35.00 -15.06 17.68
CA ASP A 397 -35.88 -14.35 16.75
C ASP A 397 -36.70 -15.32 15.88
N TRP A 398 -37.97 -15.53 16.22
CA TRP A 398 -38.85 -16.43 15.47
C TRP A 398 -39.05 -16.00 14.02
N LEU A 399 -39.10 -14.69 13.72
CA LEU A 399 -39.28 -14.22 12.35
C LEU A 399 -38.04 -14.56 11.50
N ALA A 400 -36.84 -14.37 12.04
CA ALA A 400 -35.62 -14.74 11.35
C ALA A 400 -35.50 -16.26 11.16
N ALA A 401 -35.79 -17.04 12.20
CA ALA A 401 -35.70 -18.49 12.20
C ALA A 401 -36.69 -19.15 11.23
N VAL A 402 -37.96 -18.73 11.26
CA VAL A 402 -39.01 -19.19 10.34
C VAL A 402 -38.65 -18.85 8.90
N ARG A 403 -38.15 -17.63 8.64
CA ARG A 403 -37.69 -17.22 7.31
C ARG A 403 -36.56 -18.12 6.81
N LEU A 404 -35.53 -18.36 7.62
CA LEU A 404 -34.39 -19.20 7.24
C LEU A 404 -34.82 -20.65 6.93
N ALA A 405 -35.65 -21.24 7.79
CA ALA A 405 -36.17 -22.59 7.60
C ALA A 405 -37.05 -22.69 6.34
N SER A 406 -37.90 -21.68 6.10
CA SER A 406 -38.76 -21.64 4.92
C SER A 406 -37.95 -21.59 3.63
N LEU A 407 -36.90 -20.76 3.59
CA LEU A 407 -36.01 -20.64 2.44
C LEU A 407 -35.22 -21.93 2.17
N ARG A 408 -34.93 -22.73 3.20
CA ARG A 408 -34.23 -24.02 3.06
C ARG A 408 -35.11 -25.17 2.61
N LEU A 409 -36.33 -25.25 3.15
CA LEU A 409 -37.13 -26.48 3.09
C LEU A 409 -38.44 -26.33 2.31
N LEU A 410 -38.96 -25.11 2.16
CA LEU A 410 -40.23 -24.84 1.48
C LEU A 410 -40.07 -24.13 0.13
N ALA A 411 -39.00 -23.34 -0.06
CA ALA A 411 -38.70 -22.67 -1.32
C ALA A 411 -38.27 -23.66 -2.42
N GLU A 412 -38.64 -23.39 -3.67
CA GLU A 412 -38.05 -24.08 -4.82
C GLU A 412 -36.76 -23.37 -5.27
N PRO A 413 -35.76 -24.08 -5.80
CA PRO A 413 -34.43 -23.53 -6.11
C PRO A 413 -34.43 -22.29 -7.02
N ALA A 414 -35.51 -22.08 -7.79
CA ALA A 414 -35.65 -20.99 -8.76
C ALA A 414 -36.53 -19.81 -8.28
N SER A 415 -37.23 -19.91 -7.14
CA SER A 415 -38.10 -18.82 -6.67
C SER A 415 -38.10 -18.69 -5.14
N ALA A 416 -37.72 -17.51 -4.64
CA ALA A 416 -37.94 -17.18 -3.23
C ALA A 416 -39.46 -16.97 -3.01
N PRO A 417 -40.10 -17.63 -2.02
CA PRO A 417 -41.52 -17.52 -1.79
C PRO A 417 -41.95 -16.08 -1.47
N ALA A 418 -43.20 -15.74 -1.81
CA ALA A 418 -43.79 -14.44 -1.49
C ALA A 418 -43.75 -14.20 0.04
N SER A 419 -42.88 -13.31 0.47
CA SER A 419 -42.51 -13.03 1.88
C SER A 419 -43.66 -12.58 2.81
N GLU A 420 -44.90 -12.49 2.36
CA GLU A 420 -46.03 -12.03 3.18
C GLU A 420 -46.46 -13.07 4.23
N ALA A 421 -46.14 -14.34 4.01
CA ALA A 421 -46.51 -15.45 4.91
C ALA A 421 -45.64 -15.59 6.18
N PHE A 422 -44.42 -15.02 6.20
CA PHE A 422 -43.48 -15.25 7.32
C PHE A 422 -43.92 -14.64 8.64
N ALA A 423 -44.51 -13.44 8.62
CA ALA A 423 -44.92 -12.75 9.85
C ALA A 423 -46.12 -13.44 10.55
N PRO A 424 -47.18 -13.85 9.82
CA PRO A 424 -48.22 -14.70 10.39
C PRO A 424 -47.69 -15.99 10.99
N TRP A 425 -46.82 -16.73 10.28
CA TRP A 425 -46.23 -17.96 10.79
C TRP A 425 -45.40 -17.72 12.05
N ALA A 426 -44.51 -16.74 12.04
CA ALA A 426 -43.71 -16.37 13.21
C ALA A 426 -44.56 -16.00 14.43
N THR A 427 -45.75 -15.42 14.22
CA THR A 427 -46.71 -15.14 15.29
C THR A 427 -47.29 -16.41 15.89
N GLY A 428 -47.59 -17.42 15.07
CA GLY A 428 -47.98 -18.76 15.52
C GLY A 428 -46.89 -19.45 16.34
N PHE A 429 -45.63 -19.36 15.89
CA PHE A 429 -44.46 -19.87 16.63
C PHE A 429 -44.27 -19.16 17.97
N GLU A 430 -44.26 -17.82 17.97
CA GLU A 430 -44.12 -16.99 19.16
C GLU A 430 -45.16 -17.35 20.22
N ALA A 431 -46.41 -17.53 19.81
CA ALA A 431 -47.50 -17.79 20.74
C ALA A 431 -47.50 -19.24 21.25
N ALA A 432 -47.16 -20.24 20.42
CA ALA A 432 -46.93 -21.60 20.88
C ALA A 432 -45.77 -21.68 21.89
N PHE A 433 -44.71 -20.91 21.64
CA PHE A 433 -43.56 -20.82 22.53
C PHE A 433 -43.91 -20.16 23.87
N GLN A 434 -44.69 -19.07 23.85
CA GLN A 434 -45.18 -18.43 25.07
C GLN A 434 -46.02 -19.38 25.93
N ASP A 435 -46.93 -20.15 25.32
CA ASP A 435 -47.71 -21.16 26.05
C ASP A 435 -46.81 -22.23 26.68
N LEU A 436 -45.78 -22.68 25.96
CA LEU A 436 -44.85 -23.70 26.46
C LEU A 436 -44.11 -23.16 27.68
N ILE A 437 -43.50 -21.99 27.58
CA ILE A 437 -42.75 -21.36 28.66
C ILE A 437 -43.67 -20.99 29.84
N ALA A 438 -44.92 -20.58 29.59
CA ALA A 438 -45.89 -20.34 30.65
C ALA A 438 -46.22 -21.62 31.42
N SER A 439 -46.36 -22.75 30.71
CA SER A 439 -46.62 -24.07 31.32
C SER A 439 -45.38 -24.71 31.96
N ARG A 440 -44.18 -24.41 31.45
CA ARG A 440 -42.89 -24.94 31.92
C ARG A 440 -41.80 -23.85 31.86
N PRO A 441 -41.70 -22.99 32.88
CA PRO A 441 -40.76 -21.87 32.90
C PRO A 441 -39.29 -22.29 32.81
N ASP A 442 -38.98 -23.48 33.33
CA ASP A 442 -37.63 -24.03 33.43
C ASP A 442 -37.33 -25.09 32.35
N ALA A 443 -38.14 -25.16 31.28
CA ALA A 443 -37.97 -26.15 30.22
C ALA A 443 -36.57 -26.10 29.57
N CYS A 444 -35.91 -27.25 29.52
CA CYS A 444 -34.69 -27.43 28.71
C CYS A 444 -35.12 -27.65 27.24
N LEU A 445 -35.05 -26.59 26.45
CA LEU A 445 -35.51 -26.59 25.05
C LEU A 445 -34.63 -27.43 24.11
N ASP A 446 -33.46 -27.87 24.56
CA ASP A 446 -32.60 -28.78 23.81
C ASP A 446 -33.01 -30.25 24.01
N HIS A 447 -33.94 -30.52 24.94
CA HIS A 447 -34.41 -31.87 25.21
C HIS A 447 -35.40 -32.33 24.13
N PRO A 448 -35.21 -33.51 23.51
CA PRO A 448 -36.03 -33.99 22.39
C PRO A 448 -37.54 -33.98 22.67
N ALA A 449 -37.96 -34.38 23.87
CA ALA A 449 -39.37 -34.39 24.26
C ALA A 449 -40.01 -32.98 24.28
N VAL A 450 -39.24 -31.96 24.67
CA VAL A 450 -39.73 -30.57 24.73
C VAL A 450 -39.81 -29.98 23.32
N ILE A 451 -38.85 -30.31 22.46
CA ILE A 451 -38.89 -29.93 21.03
C ILE A 451 -40.10 -30.55 20.35
N GLU A 452 -40.41 -31.82 20.65
CA GLU A 452 -41.57 -32.50 20.07
C GLU A 452 -42.89 -31.88 20.55
N GLU A 453 -43.01 -31.58 21.84
CA GLU A 453 -44.16 -30.88 22.39
C GLU A 453 -44.34 -29.49 21.75
N LEU A 454 -43.26 -28.72 21.62
CA LEU A 454 -43.30 -27.42 20.93
C LEU A 454 -43.71 -27.57 19.47
N THR A 455 -43.18 -28.59 18.77
CA THR A 455 -43.50 -28.89 17.37
C THR A 455 -44.99 -29.16 17.20
N LEU A 456 -45.60 -29.97 18.08
CA LEU A 456 -47.03 -30.27 18.06
C LEU A 456 -47.88 -29.04 18.34
N ARG A 457 -47.49 -28.21 19.32
CA ARG A 457 -48.21 -26.94 19.61
C ARG A 457 -48.16 -25.96 18.43
N ILE A 458 -47.02 -25.87 17.75
CA ILE A 458 -46.86 -25.03 16.55
C ILE A 458 -47.71 -25.58 15.39
N LEU A 459 -47.68 -26.90 15.16
CA LEU A 459 -48.52 -27.57 14.15
C LEU A 459 -50.00 -27.23 14.34
N HIS A 460 -50.50 -27.41 15.56
CA HIS A 460 -51.90 -27.15 15.87
C HIS A 460 -52.30 -25.69 15.58
N ARG A 461 -51.42 -24.73 15.87
CA ARG A 461 -51.67 -23.31 15.61
C ARG A 461 -51.59 -22.92 14.14
N LEU A 462 -50.88 -23.70 13.32
CA LEU A 462 -50.67 -23.42 11.89
C LEU A 462 -51.52 -24.30 10.97
N ASP A 463 -52.27 -25.27 11.50
CA ASP A 463 -53.07 -26.25 10.74
C ASP A 463 -54.16 -25.62 9.86
N ALA A 464 -54.66 -24.44 10.27
CA ALA A 464 -55.63 -23.67 9.52
C ALA A 464 -55.03 -22.85 8.35
N ASP A 465 -53.70 -22.78 8.21
CA ASP A 465 -53.05 -21.93 7.19
C ASP A 465 -53.13 -22.57 5.79
N PRO A 466 -53.79 -21.92 4.81
CA PRO A 466 -54.00 -22.48 3.48
C PRO A 466 -52.72 -22.64 2.65
N LEU A 467 -51.63 -21.93 2.98
CA LEU A 467 -50.35 -22.05 2.27
C LEU A 467 -49.57 -23.29 2.72
N LEU A 468 -49.70 -23.69 3.98
CA LEU A 468 -49.01 -24.87 4.52
C LEU A 468 -49.66 -26.19 4.11
N ARG A 469 -50.96 -26.19 3.80
CA ARG A 469 -51.69 -27.36 3.27
C ARG A 469 -51.15 -27.89 1.93
N ARG A 470 -50.36 -27.09 1.21
CA ARG A 470 -49.71 -27.50 -0.05
C ARG A 470 -48.51 -28.42 0.16
N TYR A 471 -48.01 -28.54 1.39
CA TYR A 471 -46.86 -29.36 1.74
C TYR A 471 -47.29 -30.58 2.55
N SER A 472 -46.56 -31.70 2.40
CA SER A 472 -46.83 -32.90 3.20
C SER A 472 -46.59 -32.65 4.69
N SER A 473 -47.34 -33.33 5.56
CA SER A 473 -47.20 -33.21 7.02
C SER A 473 -45.77 -33.47 7.50
N SER A 474 -45.07 -34.41 6.87
CA SER A 474 -43.66 -34.71 7.15
C SER A 474 -42.72 -33.56 6.75
N ARG A 475 -42.99 -32.86 5.64
CA ARG A 475 -42.22 -31.69 5.21
C ARG A 475 -42.47 -30.50 6.13
N THR A 476 -43.71 -30.27 6.54
CA THR A 476 -44.09 -29.22 7.50
C THR A 476 -43.47 -29.46 8.87
N GLN A 477 -43.48 -30.70 9.38
CA GLN A 477 -42.79 -31.07 10.62
C GLN A 477 -41.28 -30.80 10.56
N ARG A 478 -40.60 -31.22 9.47
CA ARG A 478 -39.17 -30.92 9.28
C ARG A 478 -38.88 -29.42 9.23
N TRP A 479 -39.75 -28.65 8.58
CA TRP A 479 -39.66 -27.19 8.54
C TRP A 479 -39.80 -26.56 9.93
N ILE A 480 -40.77 -27.00 10.74
CA ILE A 480 -40.96 -26.52 12.12
C ILE A 480 -39.73 -26.85 12.97
N ARG A 481 -39.25 -28.10 12.94
CA ARG A 481 -38.05 -28.50 13.68
C ARG A 481 -36.81 -27.70 13.25
N ALA A 482 -36.65 -27.42 11.95
CA ALA A 482 -35.57 -26.59 11.45
C ALA A 482 -35.68 -25.12 11.92
N ALA A 483 -36.90 -24.57 12.02
CA ALA A 483 -37.13 -23.24 12.57
C ALA A 483 -36.85 -23.19 14.08
N ILE A 484 -37.25 -24.21 14.85
CA ILE A 484 -36.88 -24.33 16.28
C ILE A 484 -35.36 -24.39 16.43
N GLY A 485 -34.68 -25.24 15.65
CA GLY A 485 -33.22 -25.35 15.68
C GLY A 485 -32.52 -24.03 15.34
N ALA A 486 -32.99 -23.30 14.33
CA ALA A 486 -32.46 -21.99 13.99
C ALA A 486 -32.68 -20.96 15.12
N PHE A 487 -33.85 -20.98 15.76
CA PHE A 487 -34.16 -20.09 16.88
C PHE A 487 -33.28 -20.33 18.11
N LEU A 488 -32.91 -21.59 18.39
CA LEU A 488 -32.11 -21.94 19.56
C LEU A 488 -30.61 -21.75 19.31
N HIS A 489 -30.11 -22.19 18.15
CA HIS A 489 -28.68 -22.44 17.96
C HIS A 489 -27.99 -21.52 16.94
N HIS A 490 -28.72 -20.71 16.17
CA HIS A 490 -28.09 -19.84 15.17
C HIS A 490 -27.70 -18.47 15.75
N ASP A 491 -26.72 -18.50 16.65
CA ASP A 491 -26.05 -17.31 17.15
C ASP A 491 -25.00 -16.77 16.14
N PRO A 492 -24.33 -15.63 16.41
CA PRO A 492 -23.28 -15.12 15.52
C PRO A 492 -22.14 -16.11 15.21
N PHE A 493 -21.78 -16.99 16.15
CA PHE A 493 -20.73 -17.99 15.95
C PHE A 493 -21.21 -19.14 15.05
N ALA A 494 -22.38 -19.71 15.33
CA ALA A 494 -22.98 -20.75 14.50
C ALA A 494 -23.28 -20.26 13.08
N ALA A 495 -23.71 -19.01 12.94
CA ALA A 495 -23.90 -18.36 11.64
C ALA A 495 -22.58 -18.22 10.86
N ALA A 496 -21.51 -17.80 11.53
CA ALA A 496 -20.18 -17.73 10.92
C ALA A 496 -19.66 -19.12 10.51
N ARG A 497 -19.85 -20.14 11.36
CA ARG A 497 -19.50 -21.53 11.07
C ARG A 497 -20.21 -22.06 9.84
N GLN A 498 -21.52 -21.86 9.77
CA GLN A 498 -22.29 -22.24 8.61
C GLN A 498 -21.87 -21.45 7.35
N PHE A 499 -21.57 -20.16 7.51
CA PHE A 499 -21.10 -19.36 6.38
C PHE A 499 -19.79 -19.91 5.81
N LEU A 500 -18.77 -20.13 6.64
CA LEU A 500 -17.47 -20.59 6.16
C LEU A 500 -17.56 -21.99 5.55
N ALA A 501 -18.37 -22.90 6.11
CA ALA A 501 -18.55 -24.25 5.58
C ALA A 501 -19.10 -24.26 4.13
N CYS A 502 -19.85 -23.22 3.75
CA CYS A 502 -20.45 -23.10 2.42
C CYS A 502 -19.78 -22.03 1.54
N ALA A 503 -18.80 -21.28 2.05
CA ALA A 503 -18.15 -20.20 1.33
C ALA A 503 -17.01 -20.69 0.43
N ARG A 504 -16.84 -20.03 -0.72
CA ARG A 504 -15.70 -20.19 -1.61
C ARG A 504 -14.89 -18.90 -1.65
N GLY A 505 -13.60 -18.97 -1.34
CA GLY A 505 -12.73 -17.80 -1.32
C GLY A 505 -11.54 -17.91 -0.38
N ARG A 506 -10.75 -16.84 -0.31
CA ARG A 506 -9.69 -16.61 0.67
C ARG A 506 -9.92 -15.26 1.33
N PHE A 507 -10.55 -15.26 2.49
CA PHE A 507 -10.90 -14.05 3.21
C PHE A 507 -10.78 -14.19 4.74
N GLY A 508 -10.50 -13.06 5.39
CA GLY A 508 -10.68 -12.86 6.82
C GLY A 508 -12.00 -12.13 7.05
N LEU A 509 -12.80 -12.61 7.99
CA LEU A 509 -14.10 -12.01 8.34
C LEU A 509 -14.12 -11.66 9.84
N VAL A 510 -14.59 -10.45 10.14
CA VAL A 510 -14.90 -10.02 11.51
C VAL A 510 -16.39 -9.72 11.60
N VAL A 511 -17.07 -10.29 12.59
CA VAL A 511 -18.51 -10.09 12.84
C VAL A 511 -18.72 -9.46 14.21
N ILE A 512 -19.42 -8.33 14.22
CA ILE A 512 -19.88 -7.62 15.42
C ILE A 512 -21.40 -7.58 15.39
N SER A 513 -22.06 -8.07 16.44
CA SER A 513 -23.51 -8.11 16.54
C SER A 513 -24.02 -7.37 17.77
N ALA A 514 -25.12 -6.62 17.62
CA ALA A 514 -25.81 -6.04 18.77
C ALA A 514 -26.44 -7.10 19.70
N THR A 515 -26.60 -8.35 19.23
CA THR A 515 -27.07 -9.47 20.06
C THR A 515 -25.97 -10.01 20.99
N TRP A 516 -24.69 -9.80 20.63
CA TRP A 516 -23.50 -10.13 21.44
C TRP A 516 -22.64 -8.86 21.65
N PRO A 517 -23.07 -7.92 22.50
CA PRO A 517 -22.39 -6.64 22.69
C PRO A 517 -21.06 -6.72 23.44
N ASP A 518 -20.69 -7.89 23.97
CA ASP A 518 -19.51 -8.18 24.78
C ASP A 518 -18.52 -9.15 24.10
N ARG A 519 -18.81 -9.56 22.85
CA ARG A 519 -18.01 -10.54 22.10
C ARG A 519 -17.91 -10.15 20.62
N LEU A 520 -16.89 -10.66 19.95
CA LEU A 520 -16.75 -10.55 18.50
C LEU A 520 -16.33 -11.90 17.91
N VAL A 521 -16.72 -12.16 16.66
CA VAL A 521 -16.36 -13.40 15.96
C VAL A 521 -15.35 -13.08 14.87
N LEU A 522 -14.22 -13.79 14.89
CA LEU A 522 -13.13 -13.71 13.92
C LEU A 522 -13.11 -14.99 13.11
N CYS A 523 -12.90 -14.89 11.80
CA CYS A 523 -12.87 -16.04 10.91
C CYS A 523 -11.68 -15.93 9.97
N SER A 524 -10.87 -16.98 9.88
CA SER A 524 -9.68 -17.06 9.05
C SER A 524 -9.85 -18.19 8.03
N LEU A 525 -10.04 -17.85 6.76
CA LEU A 525 -10.12 -18.82 5.66
C LEU A 525 -9.23 -18.35 4.51
N GLY A 526 -8.03 -18.90 4.38
CA GLY A 526 -7.04 -18.49 3.37
C GLY A 526 -6.41 -17.09 3.58
N GLN A 527 -6.82 -16.36 4.62
CA GLN A 527 -6.25 -15.09 5.09
C GLN A 527 -5.99 -15.17 6.59
N SER A 528 -4.80 -14.77 7.05
CA SER A 528 -4.42 -14.84 8.46
C SER A 528 -5.13 -13.80 9.33
N ILE A 529 -5.54 -14.21 10.52
CA ILE A 529 -5.96 -13.34 11.61
C ILE A 529 -5.18 -13.74 12.85
N THR A 530 -4.60 -12.75 13.52
CA THR A 530 -3.83 -12.90 14.74
C THR A 530 -4.55 -12.24 15.90
N ILE A 531 -4.51 -12.90 17.05
CA ILE A 531 -5.14 -12.47 18.30
C ILE A 531 -4.04 -12.23 19.33
N GLY A 532 -4.08 -11.08 19.99
CA GLY A 532 -3.24 -10.78 21.15
C GLY A 532 -4.06 -10.73 22.42
N VAL A 533 -3.54 -11.29 23.51
CA VAL A 533 -4.21 -11.28 24.81
C VAL A 533 -3.28 -10.66 25.85
N ASP A 534 -3.76 -9.58 26.47
CA ASP A 534 -3.16 -8.92 27.63
C ASP A 534 -3.72 -9.57 28.89
N GLY A 535 -2.99 -10.57 29.42
CA GLY A 535 -3.42 -11.35 30.58
C GLY A 535 -3.78 -10.49 31.81
N PRO A 536 -2.95 -9.51 32.21
CA PRO A 536 -3.24 -8.59 33.31
C PRO A 536 -4.34 -7.54 33.00
N GLY A 537 -4.44 -7.09 31.75
CA GLY A 537 -5.26 -5.93 31.38
C GLY A 537 -6.74 -6.21 31.04
N ALA A 538 -7.16 -7.47 30.98
CA ALA A 538 -8.46 -7.87 30.41
C ALA A 538 -8.73 -7.20 29.05
N VAL A 539 -7.69 -7.17 28.20
CA VAL A 539 -7.75 -6.62 26.84
C VAL A 539 -7.33 -7.71 25.87
N ALA A 540 -8.14 -7.91 24.83
CA ALA A 540 -7.75 -8.70 23.68
C ALA A 540 -7.73 -7.83 22.42
N LEU A 541 -6.71 -8.04 21.61
CA LEU A 541 -6.46 -7.36 20.33
C LEU A 541 -6.64 -8.37 19.22
N TYR A 542 -7.00 -7.91 18.03
CA TYR A 542 -6.88 -8.72 16.81
C TYR A 542 -6.39 -7.85 15.65
N ALA A 543 -5.68 -8.47 14.72
CA ALA A 543 -5.31 -7.85 13.47
C ALA A 543 -5.06 -8.92 12.40
N THR A 544 -5.16 -8.54 11.14
CA THR A 544 -4.72 -9.40 10.02
C THR A 544 -3.22 -9.33 9.79
N GLU A 545 -2.53 -8.47 10.54
CA GLU A 545 -1.09 -8.33 10.62
C GLU A 545 -0.62 -8.58 12.07
N PRO A 546 0.18 -9.64 12.34
CA PRO A 546 0.71 -9.91 13.67
C PRO A 546 1.47 -8.71 14.26
N ALA A 547 2.15 -7.93 13.41
CA ALA A 547 2.85 -6.72 13.80
C ALA A 547 2.02 -5.70 14.56
N ALA A 548 0.77 -5.51 14.14
CA ALA A 548 -0.12 -4.56 14.80
C ALA A 548 -0.41 -4.99 16.24
N VAL A 549 -0.51 -6.31 16.49
CA VAL A 549 -0.71 -6.86 17.83
C VAL A 549 0.57 -6.74 18.66
N ASP A 550 1.72 -7.15 18.10
CA ASP A 550 3.00 -7.11 18.82
C ASP A 550 3.48 -5.69 19.12
N ALA A 551 3.18 -4.71 18.28
CA ALA A 551 3.52 -3.32 18.54
C ALA A 551 2.80 -2.78 19.81
N VAL A 552 1.68 -3.36 20.21
CA VAL A 552 0.94 -2.99 21.42
C VAL A 552 1.34 -3.82 22.63
N LEU A 553 1.58 -5.13 22.43
CA LEU A 553 1.80 -6.09 23.52
C LEU A 553 3.28 -6.39 23.79
N GLY A 554 4.18 -6.08 22.86
CA GLY A 554 5.59 -6.41 22.91
C GLY A 554 6.26 -5.90 24.18
N GLY A 555 7.05 -6.76 24.83
CA GLY A 555 7.79 -6.45 26.04
C GLY A 555 6.96 -6.41 27.33
N ARG A 556 5.66 -6.72 27.29
CA ARG A 556 4.81 -6.80 28.49
C ARG A 556 4.75 -8.23 29.05
N PRO A 557 5.01 -8.43 30.34
CA PRO A 557 4.97 -9.76 30.95
C PRO A 557 3.53 -10.33 30.94
N GLY A 558 3.40 -11.61 30.56
CA GLY A 558 2.11 -12.32 30.53
C GLY A 558 1.28 -12.10 29.26
N CYS A 559 1.70 -11.21 28.36
CA CYS A 559 1.06 -11.01 27.06
C CYS A 559 1.46 -12.09 26.06
N HIS A 560 0.49 -12.60 25.32
CA HIS A 560 0.72 -13.63 24.31
C HIS A 560 -0.10 -13.40 23.05
N ARG A 561 0.41 -13.95 21.95
CA ARG A 561 -0.16 -13.91 20.61
C ARG A 561 -0.59 -15.32 20.21
N ILE A 562 -1.70 -15.43 19.48
CA ILE A 562 -2.24 -16.67 18.91
C ILE A 562 -2.65 -16.37 17.47
N ASP A 563 -2.11 -17.12 16.52
CA ASP A 563 -2.48 -17.02 15.11
C ASP A 563 -3.55 -18.05 14.78
N LEU A 564 -4.63 -17.62 14.11
CA LEU A 564 -5.62 -18.54 13.55
C LEU A 564 -5.05 -19.24 12.31
N ASP A 565 -5.38 -20.52 12.15
CA ASP A 565 -4.97 -21.32 11.00
C ASP A 565 -5.90 -21.03 9.79
N PRO A 566 -5.41 -20.35 8.74
CA PRO A 566 -6.20 -20.03 7.57
C PRO A 566 -6.45 -21.25 6.67
N VAL A 567 -5.63 -22.29 6.76
CA VAL A 567 -5.75 -23.51 5.94
C VAL A 567 -6.81 -24.42 6.54
N ALA A 568 -6.80 -24.59 7.86
CA ALA A 568 -7.81 -25.35 8.59
C ALA A 568 -9.19 -24.67 8.59
N GLY A 569 -9.24 -23.37 8.28
CA GLY A 569 -10.46 -22.58 8.30
C GLY A 569 -10.94 -22.39 9.74
N GLU A 570 -10.28 -21.53 10.50
CA GLU A 570 -10.58 -21.36 11.92
C GLU A 570 -11.52 -20.19 12.23
N ILE A 571 -12.36 -20.38 13.25
CA ILE A 571 -13.32 -19.40 13.75
C ILE A 571 -13.05 -19.19 15.24
N ALA A 572 -12.79 -17.95 15.64
CA ALA A 572 -12.56 -17.59 17.02
C ALA A 572 -13.68 -16.68 17.57
N VAL A 573 -14.16 -16.99 18.77
CA VAL A 573 -15.02 -16.11 19.56
C VAL A 573 -14.15 -15.42 20.60
N LEU A 574 -14.04 -14.10 20.50
CA LEU A 574 -13.17 -13.30 21.34
C LEU A 574 -13.97 -12.43 22.32
N SER A 575 -13.63 -12.52 23.60
CA SER A 575 -14.09 -11.62 24.66
C SER A 575 -12.87 -11.01 25.40
N PRO A 576 -13.06 -10.06 26.33
CA PRO A 576 -11.95 -9.51 27.13
C PRO A 576 -11.14 -10.56 27.90
N THR A 577 -11.76 -11.69 28.26
CA THR A 577 -11.20 -12.69 29.19
C THR A 577 -11.27 -14.13 28.67
N ALA A 578 -11.96 -14.38 27.57
CA ALA A 578 -12.15 -15.72 27.01
C ALA A 578 -11.90 -15.75 25.51
N LEU A 579 -11.34 -16.87 25.05
CA LEU A 579 -11.08 -17.19 23.66
C LEU A 579 -11.49 -18.64 23.41
N THR A 580 -12.38 -18.83 22.45
CA THR A 580 -12.77 -20.16 21.95
C THR A 580 -12.42 -20.23 20.47
N ILE A 581 -11.78 -21.31 20.02
CA ILE A 581 -11.39 -21.51 18.62
C ILE A 581 -12.03 -22.81 18.11
N HIS A 582 -12.65 -22.75 16.93
CA HIS A 582 -13.23 -23.88 16.23
C HIS A 582 -12.52 -24.07 14.89
N SER A 583 -12.12 -25.31 14.59
CA SER A 583 -11.48 -25.68 13.33
C SER A 583 -12.52 -26.35 12.41
N LEU A 584 -12.72 -25.80 11.21
CA LEU A 584 -13.63 -26.38 10.23
C LEU A 584 -13.11 -27.70 9.68
N SER A 585 -11.79 -27.80 9.41
CA SER A 585 -11.17 -29.04 8.93
C SER A 585 -11.30 -30.21 9.91
N GLN A 586 -11.35 -29.93 11.22
CA GLN A 586 -11.49 -30.94 12.27
C GLN A 586 -12.93 -31.05 12.81
N GLU A 587 -13.84 -30.18 12.36
CA GLU A 587 -15.24 -30.08 12.79
C GLU A 587 -15.45 -30.00 14.31
N ARG A 588 -14.47 -29.45 15.05
CA ARG A 588 -14.52 -29.39 16.52
C ARG A 588 -13.91 -28.11 17.09
N GLU A 589 -14.26 -27.82 18.34
CA GLU A 589 -13.56 -26.83 19.14
C GLU A 589 -12.19 -27.34 19.59
N LEU A 590 -11.21 -26.45 19.60
CA LEU A 590 -9.90 -26.73 20.15
C LEU A 590 -9.96 -26.70 21.67
N THR A 591 -9.26 -27.64 22.30
CA THR A 591 -9.13 -27.71 23.75
C THR A 591 -8.30 -26.56 24.29
N ALA A 592 -8.48 -26.23 25.58
CA ALA A 592 -7.70 -25.17 26.22
C ALA A 592 -6.18 -25.43 26.17
N GLU A 593 -5.77 -26.69 26.18
CA GLU A 593 -4.36 -27.08 26.09
C GLU A 593 -3.80 -26.90 24.67
N GLU A 594 -4.58 -27.22 23.62
CA GLU A 594 -4.20 -26.93 22.23
C GLU A 594 -4.03 -25.42 22.01
N ILE A 595 -4.93 -24.60 22.53
CA ILE A 595 -4.84 -23.13 22.47
C ILE A 595 -3.61 -22.65 23.26
N ARG A 596 -3.32 -23.25 24.43
CA ARG A 596 -2.16 -22.90 25.25
C ARG A 596 -0.84 -23.20 24.54
N ARG A 597 -0.73 -24.32 23.83
CA ARG A 597 0.46 -24.70 23.05
C ARG A 597 0.74 -23.75 21.88
N ARG A 598 -0.29 -23.11 21.33
CA ARG A 598 -0.16 -22.12 20.25
C ARG A 598 0.23 -20.72 20.73
N ARG A 599 0.34 -20.50 22.05
CA ARG A 599 0.71 -19.20 22.60
C ARG A 599 2.15 -18.88 22.26
N GLN A 600 2.34 -17.78 21.53
CA GLN A 600 3.63 -17.19 21.27
C GLN A 600 3.80 -16.00 22.21
N ALA A 601 4.96 -15.89 22.87
CA ALA A 601 5.26 -14.69 23.65
C ALA A 601 5.30 -13.50 22.70
N SER A 602 4.59 -12.41 23.01
CA SER A 602 4.67 -11.20 22.21
C SER A 602 6.05 -10.56 22.44
N ARG A 603 6.97 -10.80 21.52
CA ARG A 603 8.35 -10.32 21.61
C ARG A 603 8.40 -8.83 21.29
N ALA A 604 9.17 -8.09 22.06
CA ALA A 604 9.53 -6.72 21.71
C ALA A 604 10.33 -6.75 20.38
N ARG A 605 10.22 -5.70 19.57
CA ARG A 605 10.94 -5.57 18.30
C ARG A 605 12.42 -5.96 18.48
N PRO A 606 13.02 -6.80 17.62
CA PRO A 606 14.47 -6.97 17.61
C PRO A 606 15.14 -5.61 17.38
N GLY A 607 15.85 -5.09 18.39
CA GLY A 607 16.42 -3.73 18.41
C GLY A 607 15.68 -2.69 19.28
N SER A 608 14.79 -3.10 20.18
CA SER A 608 13.98 -2.21 21.02
C SER A 608 14.49 -1.97 22.45
N ASP A 609 15.81 -1.87 22.65
CA ASP A 609 16.30 -1.10 23.81
C ASP A 609 15.99 0.40 23.67
N GLU A 610 15.58 0.86 22.48
CA GLU A 610 14.91 2.15 22.32
C GLU A 610 13.43 1.99 21.95
N PRO A 611 12.50 2.64 22.69
CA PRO A 611 11.12 2.78 22.24
C PRO A 611 11.11 3.44 20.86
N PRO A 612 10.09 3.20 20.01
CA PRO A 612 9.92 4.01 18.81
C PRO A 612 10.04 5.48 19.24
N PRO A 613 10.93 6.29 18.64
CA PRO A 613 11.16 7.66 19.08
C PRO A 613 9.78 8.31 19.15
N ARG A 614 9.43 8.74 20.37
CA ARG A 614 8.11 9.27 20.73
C ARG A 614 7.64 10.14 19.57
N ALA A 615 6.51 9.76 18.97
CA ALA A 615 5.88 10.48 17.85
C ALA A 615 5.54 11.91 18.28
N GLY A 616 6.53 12.80 18.20
CA GLY A 616 6.51 14.14 18.73
C GLY A 616 7.59 14.98 18.06
N ARG A 617 7.15 15.82 17.11
CA ARG A 617 7.86 16.92 16.43
C ARG A 617 8.80 16.52 15.28
N GLY A 618 8.51 17.01 14.07
CA GLY A 618 9.39 16.96 12.89
C GLY A 618 9.29 15.66 12.07
N GLY A 619 9.19 15.76 10.75
CA GLY A 619 9.09 14.60 9.85
C GLY A 619 10.34 13.74 9.92
N LEU A 620 10.19 12.45 10.22
CA LEU A 620 11.29 11.48 10.18
C LEU A 620 11.54 11.06 8.73
N ASP A 621 12.81 10.87 8.38
CA ASP A 621 13.33 10.37 7.10
C ASP A 621 13.63 8.87 7.24
N PRO A 622 12.67 7.96 6.92
CA PRO A 622 12.86 6.52 7.15
C PRO A 622 13.94 5.93 6.26
N VAL A 623 14.12 6.46 5.05
CA VAL A 623 15.20 6.04 4.14
C VAL A 623 16.56 6.37 4.74
N GLY A 624 16.72 7.58 5.29
CA GLY A 624 17.93 7.99 5.98
C GLY A 624 18.23 7.14 7.22
N ALA A 625 17.20 6.82 8.01
CA ALA A 625 17.32 5.91 9.15
C ALA A 625 17.71 4.48 8.73
N ASP A 626 17.14 3.98 7.64
CA ASP A 626 17.51 2.67 7.09
C ASP A 626 18.96 2.66 6.61
N LEU A 627 19.42 3.71 5.92
CA LEU A 627 20.82 3.83 5.50
C LEU A 627 21.78 3.84 6.70
N ALA A 628 21.48 4.62 7.72
CA ALA A 628 22.29 4.68 8.94
C ALA A 628 22.34 3.33 9.67
N ALA A 629 21.29 2.50 9.58
CA ALA A 629 21.25 1.18 10.21
C ALA A 629 22.01 0.08 9.45
N ILE A 630 22.43 0.30 8.19
CA ILE A 630 23.10 -0.71 7.36
C ILE A 630 24.37 -1.27 8.02
N PRO A 631 25.32 -0.45 8.51
CA PRO A 631 26.56 -0.99 9.09
C PRO A 631 26.31 -1.96 10.24
N GLY A 632 25.48 -1.59 11.22
CA GLY A 632 25.13 -2.46 12.35
C GLY A 632 24.25 -3.65 11.96
N LEU A 633 23.49 -3.54 10.86
CA LEU A 633 22.73 -4.67 10.33
C LEU A 633 23.64 -5.72 9.68
N LEU A 634 24.59 -5.31 8.83
CA LEU A 634 25.49 -6.24 8.18
C LEU A 634 26.43 -6.92 9.19
N SER A 635 26.92 -6.17 10.18
CA SER A 635 27.72 -6.71 11.30
C SER A 635 26.95 -7.79 12.07
N ARG A 636 25.68 -7.55 12.41
CA ARG A 636 24.82 -8.56 13.07
C ARG A 636 24.56 -9.81 12.22
N ILE A 637 24.44 -9.66 10.91
CA ILE A 637 24.30 -10.82 10.01
C ILE A 637 25.58 -11.65 10.11
N GLN A 638 26.74 -11.02 9.96
CA GLN A 638 28.03 -11.70 10.06
C GLN A 638 28.19 -12.44 11.41
N ASP A 639 27.91 -11.77 12.53
CA ASP A 639 27.95 -12.36 13.86
C ASP A 639 27.03 -13.59 13.99
N ASP A 640 25.82 -13.52 13.42
CA ASP A 640 24.89 -14.65 13.40
C ASP A 640 25.46 -15.83 12.59
N TRP A 641 26.07 -15.59 11.43
CA TRP A 641 26.67 -16.67 10.62
C TRP A 641 27.91 -17.29 11.25
N ILE A 642 28.69 -16.52 12.02
CA ILE A 642 29.81 -17.02 12.82
C ILE A 642 29.31 -17.90 13.97
N HIS A 643 28.19 -17.52 14.60
CA HIS A 643 27.66 -18.21 15.76
C HIS A 643 27.30 -19.69 15.47
N PRO A 644 27.89 -20.68 16.18
CA PRO A 644 27.69 -22.11 15.89
C PRO A 644 26.23 -22.59 16.00
N LEU A 645 25.44 -21.96 16.86
CA LEU A 645 24.03 -22.31 17.09
C LEU A 645 23.04 -21.46 16.28
N SER A 646 23.51 -20.67 15.29
CA SER A 646 22.61 -19.86 14.47
C SER A 646 21.68 -20.72 13.62
N ALA A 647 20.42 -20.27 13.51
CA ALA A 647 19.43 -20.87 12.62
C ALA A 647 19.82 -20.74 11.14
N ASN A 648 20.48 -19.64 10.76
CA ASN A 648 21.00 -19.45 9.40
C ASN A 648 22.07 -20.50 9.08
N ARG A 649 23.03 -20.69 9.98
CA ARG A 649 24.09 -21.70 9.81
C ARG A 649 23.51 -23.11 9.77
N ALA A 650 22.57 -23.42 10.65
CA ALA A 650 21.91 -24.72 10.68
C ALA A 650 21.08 -24.98 9.40
N SER A 651 20.38 -23.96 8.88
CA SER A 651 19.66 -24.05 7.61
C SER A 651 20.60 -24.18 6.40
N ALA A 652 21.72 -23.47 6.41
CA ALA A 652 22.75 -23.61 5.38
C ALA A 652 23.35 -25.02 5.38
N GLN A 653 23.54 -25.63 6.55
CA GLN A 653 23.98 -27.02 6.65
C GLN A 653 22.95 -28.00 6.08
N ALA A 654 21.67 -27.80 6.35
CA ALA A 654 20.62 -28.62 5.78
C ALA A 654 20.60 -28.51 4.24
N LEU A 655 20.67 -27.29 3.70
CA LEU A 655 20.73 -27.06 2.26
C LEU A 655 22.00 -27.68 1.63
N ALA A 656 23.16 -27.51 2.27
CA ALA A 656 24.42 -28.08 1.79
C ALA A 656 24.39 -29.61 1.75
N ARG A 657 23.77 -30.28 2.74
CA ARG A 657 23.60 -31.75 2.71
C ARG A 657 22.83 -32.22 1.48
N LEU A 658 21.77 -31.52 1.09
CA LEU A 658 21.00 -31.84 -0.11
C LEU A 658 21.84 -31.64 -1.38
N LEU A 659 22.63 -30.55 -1.45
CA LEU A 659 23.54 -30.32 -2.57
C LEU A 659 24.67 -31.37 -2.64
N ILE A 660 25.23 -31.78 -1.50
CA ILE A 660 26.22 -32.86 -1.40
C ILE A 660 25.61 -34.17 -1.90
N ALA A 661 24.37 -34.49 -1.52
CA ALA A 661 23.67 -35.67 -2.02
C ALA A 661 23.50 -35.60 -3.56
N THR A 662 23.15 -34.45 -4.12
CA THR A 662 23.11 -34.22 -5.57
C THR A 662 24.48 -34.43 -6.21
N ALA A 663 25.56 -33.95 -5.59
CA ALA A 663 26.92 -34.17 -6.07
C ALA A 663 27.32 -35.66 -6.09
N MET A 664 27.01 -36.41 -5.03
CA MET A 664 27.27 -37.85 -4.95
C MET A 664 26.52 -38.61 -6.05
N ARG A 665 25.23 -38.31 -6.23
CA ARG A 665 24.40 -38.93 -7.28
C ARG A 665 24.93 -38.65 -8.68
N LEU A 666 25.40 -37.43 -8.93
CA LEU A 666 26.02 -37.07 -10.20
C LEU A 666 27.33 -37.83 -10.42
N ALA A 667 28.19 -37.91 -9.41
CA ALA A 667 29.46 -38.64 -9.48
C ALA A 667 29.24 -40.14 -9.74
N GLU A 668 28.26 -40.76 -9.09
CA GLU A 668 27.87 -42.16 -9.32
C GLU A 668 27.40 -42.39 -10.77
N ARG A 669 26.56 -41.50 -11.31
CA ARG A 669 26.11 -41.56 -12.71
C ARG A 669 27.28 -41.40 -13.69
N GLN A 670 28.17 -40.45 -13.44
CA GLN A 670 29.37 -40.25 -14.28
C GLN A 670 30.27 -41.48 -14.27
N ALA A 671 30.49 -42.08 -13.09
CA ALA A 671 31.26 -43.31 -12.96
C ALA A 671 30.62 -44.49 -13.71
N LEU A 672 29.29 -44.61 -13.65
CA LEU A 672 28.54 -45.64 -14.38
C LEU A 672 28.66 -45.45 -15.89
N LEU A 673 28.44 -44.24 -16.41
CA LEU A 673 28.60 -43.95 -17.84
C LEU A 673 30.03 -44.22 -18.32
N THR A 674 31.02 -43.84 -17.53
CA THR A 674 32.44 -44.10 -17.85
C THR A 674 32.74 -45.60 -17.92
N ARG A 675 32.16 -46.41 -17.01
CA ARG A 675 32.28 -47.87 -17.05
C ARG A 675 31.65 -48.49 -18.30
N GLU A 676 30.56 -47.91 -18.78
CA GLU A 676 29.88 -48.33 -20.01
C GLU A 676 30.49 -47.72 -21.30
N GLY A 677 31.60 -46.97 -21.19
CA GLY A 677 32.27 -46.34 -22.33
C GLY A 677 31.50 -45.16 -22.95
N LEU A 678 30.52 -44.61 -22.24
CA LEU A 678 29.71 -43.46 -22.66
C LEU A 678 30.29 -42.14 -22.13
N ASP A 679 29.97 -41.04 -22.82
CA ASP A 679 30.41 -39.71 -22.41
C ASP A 679 29.83 -39.34 -21.02
N PRO A 680 30.66 -39.13 -19.98
CA PRO A 680 30.19 -38.76 -18.65
C PRO A 680 29.48 -37.40 -18.61
N ALA A 681 29.62 -36.55 -19.65
CA ALA A 681 28.85 -35.31 -19.77
C ALA A 681 27.33 -35.57 -19.87
N LEU A 682 26.91 -36.76 -20.33
CA LEU A 682 25.52 -37.18 -20.39
C LEU A 682 24.90 -37.42 -19.00
N ALA A 683 25.70 -37.46 -17.92
CA ALA A 683 25.20 -37.60 -16.55
C ALA A 683 24.44 -36.36 -16.06
N ARG A 684 24.58 -35.21 -16.73
CA ARG A 684 23.89 -33.97 -16.36
C ARG A 684 22.39 -34.18 -16.36
N SER A 685 21.78 -33.72 -15.28
CA SER A 685 20.34 -33.79 -15.12
C SER A 685 19.62 -32.86 -16.10
N SER A 686 18.50 -33.31 -16.67
CA SER A 686 17.58 -32.46 -17.43
C SER A 686 16.63 -31.64 -16.55
N HIS A 687 16.54 -31.97 -15.25
CA HIS A 687 15.70 -31.27 -14.30
C HIS A 687 16.44 -30.15 -13.58
N VAL A 688 15.70 -29.24 -12.95
CA VAL A 688 16.25 -28.12 -12.15
C VAL A 688 16.68 -28.66 -10.79
N ASP A 689 17.94 -28.46 -10.40
CA ASP A 689 18.43 -28.88 -9.07
C ASP A 689 18.02 -27.86 -8.00
N LEU A 690 18.13 -26.57 -8.30
CA LEU A 690 17.75 -25.48 -7.40
C LEU A 690 16.91 -24.41 -8.11
N LEU A 691 15.67 -24.22 -7.67
CA LEU A 691 14.79 -23.14 -8.11
C LEU A 691 14.81 -21.99 -7.11
N VAL A 692 15.35 -20.84 -7.50
CA VAL A 692 15.31 -19.60 -6.71
C VAL A 692 14.10 -18.77 -7.16
N THR A 693 13.29 -18.32 -6.21
CA THR A 693 12.09 -17.54 -6.53
C THR A 693 11.82 -16.41 -5.56
N GLY A 694 11.24 -15.32 -6.07
CA GLY A 694 10.95 -14.11 -5.30
C GLY A 694 10.22 -13.09 -6.15
N LEU A 695 10.15 -11.85 -5.67
CA LEU A 695 9.58 -10.72 -6.39
C LEU A 695 10.53 -9.52 -6.37
N GLU A 696 10.57 -8.77 -7.47
CA GLU A 696 11.30 -7.49 -7.61
C GLU A 696 12.73 -7.59 -7.05
N ASN A 697 13.09 -6.74 -6.08
CA ASN A 697 14.40 -6.70 -5.45
C ASN A 697 14.89 -8.07 -4.99
N ASN A 698 14.03 -8.89 -4.40
CA ASN A 698 14.40 -10.23 -3.92
C ASN A 698 14.68 -11.17 -5.09
N LEU A 699 13.90 -11.06 -6.17
CA LEU A 699 14.14 -11.85 -7.38
C LEU A 699 15.44 -11.44 -8.06
N TRP A 700 15.73 -10.15 -8.20
CA TRP A 700 16.95 -9.68 -8.88
C TRP A 700 18.21 -10.06 -8.11
N LEU A 701 18.18 -9.96 -6.76
CA LEU A 701 19.25 -10.49 -5.91
C LEU A 701 19.36 -12.02 -6.01
N GLY A 702 18.23 -12.73 -6.02
CA GLY A 702 18.19 -14.18 -6.19
C GLY A 702 18.72 -14.66 -7.53
N ALA A 703 18.42 -13.96 -8.62
CA ALA A 703 18.95 -14.22 -9.95
C ALA A 703 20.46 -13.97 -10.01
N HIS A 704 20.95 -12.94 -9.31
CA HIS A 704 22.39 -12.71 -9.19
C HIS A 704 23.07 -13.83 -8.39
N PHE A 705 22.48 -14.27 -7.28
CA PHE A 705 22.96 -15.43 -6.49
C PHE A 705 22.96 -16.74 -7.30
N ALA A 706 21.91 -17.00 -8.09
CA ALA A 706 21.84 -18.16 -8.97
C ALA A 706 22.97 -18.17 -10.00
N ARG A 707 23.25 -17.02 -10.64
CA ARG A 707 24.36 -16.89 -11.60
C ARG A 707 25.73 -17.15 -10.97
N ASP A 708 25.95 -16.68 -9.74
CA ASP A 708 27.20 -16.95 -9.02
C ASP A 708 27.36 -18.43 -8.68
N LEU A 709 26.27 -19.08 -8.24
CA LEU A 709 26.27 -20.52 -7.99
C LEU A 709 26.60 -21.31 -9.25
N GLU A 710 25.98 -21.00 -10.39
CA GLU A 710 26.30 -21.67 -11.67
C GLU A 710 27.73 -21.37 -12.14
N GLY A 711 28.21 -20.14 -11.91
CA GLY A 711 29.57 -19.75 -12.21
C GLY A 711 30.61 -20.54 -11.42
N LEU A 712 30.30 -20.84 -10.15
CA LEU A 712 31.16 -21.59 -9.22
C LEU A 712 31.01 -23.11 -9.34
N MET A 713 29.78 -23.60 -9.52
CA MET A 713 29.39 -25.00 -9.61
C MET A 713 28.66 -25.26 -10.94
N PRO A 714 29.37 -25.28 -12.08
CA PRO A 714 28.76 -25.30 -13.41
C PRO A 714 27.97 -26.57 -13.71
N LEU A 715 28.12 -27.66 -12.95
CA LEU A 715 27.32 -28.86 -13.14
C LEU A 715 25.98 -28.82 -12.38
N LEU A 716 25.75 -27.81 -11.53
CA LEU A 716 24.50 -27.57 -10.85
C LEU A 716 23.56 -26.76 -11.76
N HIS A 717 22.35 -27.24 -12.00
CA HIS A 717 21.35 -26.53 -12.80
C HIS A 717 20.47 -25.66 -11.89
N VAL A 718 20.68 -24.34 -11.94
CA VAL A 718 19.97 -23.38 -11.08
C VAL A 718 19.07 -22.50 -11.92
N LYS A 719 17.80 -22.35 -11.53
CA LYS A 719 16.86 -21.48 -12.25
C LYS A 719 16.33 -20.39 -11.33
N ALA A 720 16.27 -19.15 -11.81
CA ALA A 720 15.65 -18.05 -11.09
C ALA A 720 14.36 -17.59 -11.81
N LEU A 721 13.21 -17.66 -11.14
CA LEU A 721 11.91 -17.25 -11.70
C LEU A 721 11.11 -16.41 -10.71
N SER A 722 10.35 -15.45 -11.21
CA SER A 722 9.41 -14.70 -10.36
C SER A 722 8.38 -15.62 -9.73
N ALA A 723 7.97 -15.36 -8.48
CA ALA A 723 6.97 -16.19 -7.80
C ALA A 723 5.65 -16.26 -8.60
N SER A 724 5.27 -15.19 -9.27
CA SER A 724 4.11 -15.18 -10.17
C SER A 724 4.29 -16.11 -11.39
N ALA A 725 5.47 -16.16 -11.98
CA ALA A 725 5.77 -17.06 -13.09
C ALA A 725 5.77 -18.53 -12.63
N VAL A 726 6.34 -18.82 -11.46
CA VAL A 726 6.30 -20.17 -10.87
C VAL A 726 4.85 -20.63 -10.71
N LEU A 727 3.98 -19.79 -10.15
CA LEU A 727 2.55 -20.10 -10.01
C LEU A 727 1.89 -20.33 -11.37
N GLN A 728 2.16 -19.48 -12.36
CA GLN A 728 1.60 -19.65 -13.71
C GLN A 728 1.99 -21.00 -14.33
N HIS A 729 3.26 -21.41 -14.19
CA HIS A 729 3.69 -22.72 -14.67
C HIS A 729 3.05 -23.86 -13.88
N LEU A 730 2.93 -23.73 -12.56
CA LEU A 730 2.20 -24.70 -11.73
C LEU A 730 0.71 -24.77 -12.08
N HIS A 731 0.09 -23.67 -12.52
CA HIS A 731 -1.32 -23.63 -12.97
C HIS A 731 -1.52 -24.24 -14.35
N GLY A 732 -0.56 -24.09 -15.25
CA GLY A 732 -0.58 -24.60 -16.61
C GLY A 732 0.02 -25.99 -16.69
N ASP A 733 1.06 -26.11 -17.51
CA ASP A 733 1.84 -27.34 -17.66
C ASP A 733 2.97 -27.37 -16.62
N GLY A 734 2.73 -28.06 -15.51
CA GLY A 734 3.69 -28.19 -14.41
C GLY A 734 5.02 -28.83 -14.84
N SER A 735 5.04 -29.59 -15.94
CA SER A 735 6.25 -30.19 -16.50
C SER A 735 7.23 -29.12 -17.02
N SER A 736 6.74 -27.93 -17.41
CA SER A 736 7.57 -26.83 -17.93
C SER A 736 8.57 -26.24 -16.93
N LEU A 737 8.38 -26.48 -15.62
CA LEU A 737 9.39 -26.11 -14.61
C LEU A 737 10.54 -27.12 -14.53
N ASN A 738 10.39 -28.31 -15.13
CA ASN A 738 11.31 -29.44 -15.02
C ASN A 738 11.71 -29.72 -13.56
N LEU A 739 10.74 -29.74 -12.64
CA LEU A 739 10.98 -30.12 -11.25
C LEU A 739 10.98 -31.66 -11.12
N SER A 740 11.81 -32.17 -10.22
CA SER A 740 11.91 -33.59 -9.90
C SER A 740 11.94 -33.78 -8.38
N ARG A 741 11.91 -35.04 -7.92
CA ARG A 741 12.06 -35.40 -6.50
C ARG A 741 13.38 -34.95 -5.87
N GLN A 742 14.33 -34.48 -6.69
CA GLN A 742 15.65 -33.99 -6.29
C GLN A 742 15.74 -32.46 -6.34
N SER A 743 14.68 -31.79 -6.81
CA SER A 743 14.63 -30.33 -6.92
C SER A 743 14.44 -29.69 -5.55
N ILE A 744 15.21 -28.64 -5.29
CA ILE A 744 15.13 -27.81 -4.09
C ILE A 744 14.56 -26.45 -4.48
N VAL A 745 13.67 -25.89 -3.66
CA VAL A 745 13.10 -24.55 -3.88
C VAL A 745 13.56 -23.57 -2.81
N LEU A 746 14.15 -22.44 -3.22
CA LEU A 746 14.55 -21.34 -2.33
C LEU A 746 13.67 -20.11 -2.58
N VAL A 747 12.81 -19.78 -1.62
CA VAL A 747 11.90 -18.62 -1.69
C VAL A 747 12.52 -17.43 -0.96
N LEU A 748 12.61 -16.29 -1.66
CA LEU A 748 13.16 -15.04 -1.15
C LEU A 748 12.02 -14.03 -0.89
N SER A 749 11.72 -13.76 0.38
CA SER A 749 10.66 -12.83 0.77
C SER A 749 10.98 -12.08 2.05
N ASP A 750 11.53 -10.87 1.92
CA ASP A 750 11.83 -9.99 3.05
C ASP A 750 10.65 -9.80 4.03
N SER A 751 9.42 -9.62 3.51
CA SER A 751 8.23 -9.45 4.36
C SER A 751 7.54 -10.74 4.77
N GLY A 752 7.84 -11.89 4.15
CA GLY A 752 7.12 -13.16 4.31
C GLY A 752 5.64 -13.17 3.89
N GLN A 753 5.06 -12.01 3.58
CA GLN A 753 3.62 -11.80 3.35
C GLN A 753 3.28 -11.46 1.90
N SER A 754 4.27 -11.44 1.01
CA SER A 754 4.02 -11.19 -0.41
C SER A 754 3.16 -12.30 -0.99
N THR A 755 1.92 -12.00 -1.40
CA THR A 755 0.92 -13.00 -1.78
C THR A 755 1.45 -14.07 -2.74
N PRO A 756 2.16 -13.74 -3.84
CA PRO A 756 2.71 -14.77 -4.73
C PRO A 756 3.76 -15.65 -4.04
N CYS A 757 4.68 -15.09 -3.26
CA CYS A 757 5.68 -15.89 -2.52
C CYS A 757 5.00 -16.85 -1.53
N ARG A 758 3.95 -16.38 -0.84
CA ARG A 758 3.18 -17.21 0.08
C ARG A 758 2.43 -18.34 -0.63
N GLN A 759 1.83 -18.05 -1.78
CA GLN A 759 1.19 -19.07 -2.60
C GLN A 759 2.18 -20.11 -3.13
N VAL A 760 3.40 -19.69 -3.48
CA VAL A 760 4.48 -20.63 -3.84
C VAL A 760 4.87 -21.49 -2.65
N LEU A 761 5.04 -20.93 -1.46
CA LEU A 761 5.30 -21.71 -0.23
C LEU A 761 4.19 -22.73 0.04
N ASP A 762 2.91 -22.30 0.01
CA ASP A 762 1.74 -23.17 0.19
C ASP A 762 1.71 -24.31 -0.86
N ALA A 763 2.11 -24.01 -2.11
CA ALA A 763 2.16 -24.99 -3.19
C ALA A 763 3.34 -25.97 -3.01
N CYS A 764 4.53 -25.46 -2.70
CA CYS A 764 5.73 -26.26 -2.47
C CYS A 764 5.56 -27.18 -1.25
N ASP A 765 4.91 -26.74 -0.17
CA ASP A 765 4.59 -27.60 0.97
C ASP A 765 3.80 -28.84 0.54
N ARG A 766 2.82 -28.68 -0.35
CA ARG A 766 2.08 -29.82 -0.92
C ARG A 766 2.96 -30.70 -1.78
N LEU A 767 3.80 -30.11 -2.65
CA LEU A 767 4.71 -30.86 -3.52
C LEU A 767 5.73 -31.67 -2.72
N VAL A 768 6.20 -31.17 -1.57
CA VAL A 768 7.07 -31.91 -0.64
C VAL A 768 6.32 -33.08 -0.02
N ARG A 769 5.10 -32.87 0.49
CA ARG A 769 4.27 -33.95 1.08
C ARG A 769 3.91 -35.03 0.07
N GLU A 770 3.75 -34.67 -1.19
CA GLU A 770 3.50 -35.60 -2.30
C GLU A 770 4.79 -36.23 -2.85
N ALA A 771 5.96 -35.94 -2.26
CA ALA A 771 7.27 -36.40 -2.70
C ALA A 771 7.54 -36.11 -4.19
N LEU A 772 7.12 -34.94 -4.66
CA LEU A 772 7.38 -34.43 -6.03
C LEU A 772 8.61 -33.54 -6.10
N ILE A 773 9.02 -32.91 -4.98
CA ILE A 773 10.26 -32.16 -4.82
C ILE A 773 10.96 -32.56 -3.52
N GLU A 774 12.26 -32.30 -3.40
CA GLU A 774 13.07 -32.74 -2.25
C GLU A 774 12.77 -31.87 -1.00
N ASP A 775 12.90 -30.55 -1.11
CA ASP A 775 12.65 -29.64 0.02
C ASP A 775 12.39 -28.18 -0.41
N VAL A 776 11.93 -27.35 0.55
CA VAL A 776 11.70 -25.91 0.40
C VAL A 776 12.35 -25.11 1.53
N PHE A 777 13.07 -24.05 1.15
CA PHE A 777 13.75 -23.11 2.04
C PHE A 777 13.19 -21.69 1.86
N LEU A 778 13.20 -20.91 2.94
CA LEU A 778 12.71 -19.53 2.95
C LEU A 778 13.76 -18.58 3.51
N ILE A 779 14.04 -17.46 2.82
CA ILE A 779 14.78 -16.32 3.36
C ILE A 779 13.82 -15.17 3.66
N ILE A 780 13.82 -14.69 4.90
CA ILE A 780 12.91 -13.66 5.41
C ILE A 780 13.62 -12.57 6.23
N GLY A 781 13.07 -11.35 6.25
CA GLY A 781 13.61 -10.26 7.06
C GLY A 781 13.34 -10.40 8.56
N ASP A 782 12.14 -10.84 8.90
CA ASP A 782 11.68 -11.03 10.28
C ASP A 782 10.88 -12.33 10.40
N PRO A 783 11.39 -13.35 11.12
CA PRO A 783 10.66 -14.61 11.34
C PRO A 783 9.26 -14.42 11.94
N ASP A 784 9.07 -13.39 12.77
CA ASP A 784 7.78 -13.11 13.43
C ASP A 784 6.71 -12.58 12.46
N SER A 785 7.10 -12.25 11.23
CA SER A 785 6.18 -11.88 10.16
C SER A 785 5.51 -13.08 9.48
N LEU A 786 5.98 -14.32 9.72
CA LEU A 786 5.27 -15.52 9.25
C LEU A 786 4.12 -15.88 10.20
N PRO A 787 2.94 -16.24 9.69
CA PRO A 787 1.94 -16.92 10.51
C PRO A 787 2.46 -18.31 10.87
N ALA A 788 1.96 -18.89 11.96
CA ALA A 788 2.48 -20.10 12.61
C ALA A 788 2.61 -21.39 11.75
N SER A 789 2.34 -21.41 10.43
CA SER A 789 2.51 -22.60 9.59
C SER A 789 2.63 -22.32 8.08
N PRO A 790 3.84 -22.08 7.54
CA PRO A 790 4.07 -22.12 6.08
C PRO A 790 5.15 -23.12 5.64
N LEU A 791 5.86 -23.78 6.56
CA LEU A 791 6.92 -24.76 6.25
C LEU A 791 6.47 -26.16 6.72
N PRO A 792 6.81 -27.24 5.99
CA PRO A 792 6.38 -28.59 6.33
C PRO A 792 6.90 -29.00 7.71
N ASP A 793 6.03 -29.55 8.55
CA ASP A 793 6.43 -30.28 9.76
C ASP A 793 7.04 -31.62 9.32
N PRO A 794 8.27 -31.97 9.72
CA PRO A 794 8.83 -33.27 9.39
C PRO A 794 8.19 -34.35 10.26
N GLU A 795 7.89 -35.49 9.65
CA GLU A 795 7.63 -36.72 10.38
C GLU A 795 8.97 -37.28 10.90
N GLY A 796 9.26 -37.05 12.17
CA GLY A 796 10.45 -37.56 12.85
C GLY A 796 10.35 -37.42 14.39
N PRO A 797 11.06 -38.25 15.16
CA PRO A 797 11.01 -38.24 16.63
C PRO A 797 11.70 -37.04 17.29
N ASP A 798 12.46 -36.24 16.53
CA ASP A 798 13.09 -35.00 16.99
C ASP A 798 12.11 -33.82 16.81
N GLY A 799 11.81 -33.11 17.90
CA GLY A 799 10.69 -32.17 18.01
C GLY A 799 10.51 -31.17 16.85
N SER A 800 9.24 -30.91 16.53
CA SER A 800 8.73 -30.10 15.42
C SER A 800 9.32 -28.68 15.29
N ASP A 801 9.85 -28.12 16.37
CA ASP A 801 10.36 -26.74 16.42
C ASP A 801 11.82 -26.63 15.96
N GLN A 802 12.61 -27.70 16.07
CA GLN A 802 14.03 -27.71 15.70
C GLN A 802 14.20 -27.90 14.19
N ALA A 803 13.36 -28.72 13.58
CA ALA A 803 13.41 -28.99 12.15
C ALA A 803 12.87 -27.84 11.27
N ARG A 804 11.90 -27.04 11.76
CA ARG A 804 11.53 -25.76 11.11
C ARG A 804 12.69 -24.76 11.07
N ARG A 805 13.52 -24.72 12.11
CA ARG A 805 14.70 -23.84 12.18
C ARG A 805 15.80 -24.23 11.19
N HIS A 806 15.72 -25.40 10.57
CA HIS A 806 16.68 -25.87 9.56
C HIS A 806 16.27 -25.55 8.11
N ARG A 807 15.15 -24.84 7.90
CA ARG A 807 14.64 -24.45 6.56
C ARG A 807 14.39 -22.94 6.40
N LEU A 808 14.81 -22.16 7.40
CA LEU A 808 14.51 -20.73 7.51
C LEU A 808 15.81 -19.94 7.68
N PHE A 809 16.04 -19.04 6.74
CA PHE A 809 17.07 -18.02 6.84
C PHE A 809 16.44 -16.68 7.26
N THR A 810 17.08 -15.98 8.18
CA THR A 810 16.75 -14.60 8.53
C THR A 810 17.83 -13.64 8.07
N THR A 811 17.43 -12.54 7.44
CA THR A 811 18.37 -11.45 7.10
C THR A 811 18.59 -10.49 8.27
N ALA A 812 17.92 -10.71 9.41
CA ALA A 812 17.89 -9.82 10.57
C ALA A 812 17.50 -8.36 10.27
N ALA A 813 17.02 -8.07 9.05
CA ALA A 813 16.67 -6.71 8.62
C ALA A 813 15.52 -6.15 9.43
N GLY A 814 14.69 -7.02 10.00
CA GLY A 814 13.49 -6.65 10.73
C GLY A 814 12.47 -5.98 9.80
N ARG A 815 11.46 -5.35 10.40
CA ARG A 815 10.42 -4.64 9.65
C ARG A 815 10.85 -3.22 9.34
N ARG A 816 10.80 -2.83 8.05
CA ARG A 816 11.12 -1.49 7.58
C ARG A 816 9.89 -0.76 7.07
N THR A 817 9.81 0.55 7.34
CA THR A 817 8.69 1.41 6.95
C THR A 817 8.92 2.12 5.61
N SER A 818 10.17 2.18 5.14
CA SER A 818 10.51 2.72 3.83
C SER A 818 10.06 1.80 2.70
N GLU A 819 9.28 2.31 1.75
CA GLU A 819 8.96 1.56 0.53
C GLU A 819 10.16 1.46 -0.42
N ALA A 820 11.01 2.49 -0.40
CA ALA A 820 12.28 2.55 -1.08
C ALA A 820 13.30 1.71 -0.27
N ALA A 821 13.22 0.39 -0.47
CA ALA A 821 13.98 -0.60 0.27
C ALA A 821 15.49 -0.41 0.08
N THR A 822 16.20 -0.15 1.18
CA THR A 822 17.67 -0.02 1.24
C THR A 822 18.26 -1.08 2.17
N ALA A 823 17.97 -0.98 3.47
CA ALA A 823 18.52 -1.88 4.49
C ALA A 823 18.17 -3.35 4.23
N THR A 824 16.94 -3.63 3.80
CA THR A 824 16.49 -5.00 3.50
C THR A 824 17.16 -5.59 2.26
N VAL A 825 17.46 -4.75 1.26
CA VAL A 825 18.21 -5.16 0.06
C VAL A 825 19.66 -5.45 0.43
N ALA A 826 20.30 -4.58 1.22
CA ALA A 826 21.67 -4.79 1.69
C ALA A 826 21.78 -6.06 2.55
N ALA A 827 20.84 -6.27 3.46
CA ALA A 827 20.80 -7.45 4.33
C ALA A 827 20.56 -8.75 3.55
N MET A 828 19.61 -8.76 2.61
CA MET A 828 19.39 -9.91 1.74
C MET A 828 20.63 -10.21 0.89
N HIS A 829 21.27 -9.17 0.35
CA HIS A 829 22.51 -9.33 -0.40
C HIS A 829 23.60 -9.99 0.45
N GLN A 830 23.84 -9.50 1.67
CA GLN A 830 24.82 -10.07 2.58
C GLN A 830 24.48 -11.51 2.99
N THR A 831 23.22 -11.77 3.33
CA THR A 831 22.76 -13.13 3.70
C THR A 831 22.99 -14.14 2.58
N LEU A 832 22.80 -13.72 1.31
CA LEU A 832 23.08 -14.57 0.15
C LEU A 832 24.59 -14.77 -0.08
N THR A 833 25.43 -13.78 0.25
CA THR A 833 26.90 -13.93 0.23
C THR A 833 27.36 -14.97 1.27
N GLU A 834 26.89 -14.84 2.52
CA GLU A 834 27.20 -15.78 3.59
C GLU A 834 26.72 -17.20 3.26
N LEU A 835 25.51 -17.32 2.69
CA LEU A 835 24.99 -18.58 2.20
C LEU A 835 25.90 -19.17 1.12
N LEU A 836 26.32 -18.37 0.13
CA LEU A 836 27.21 -18.82 -0.94
C LEU A 836 28.52 -19.39 -0.39
N PHE A 837 29.17 -18.66 0.53
CA PHE A 837 30.41 -19.10 1.16
C PHE A 837 30.22 -20.35 2.00
N SER A 838 29.14 -20.41 2.78
CA SER A 838 28.79 -21.59 3.58
C SER A 838 28.58 -22.83 2.71
N LEU A 839 27.86 -22.72 1.58
CA LEU A 839 27.65 -23.83 0.65
C LEU A 839 28.96 -24.29 0.02
N CYS A 840 29.81 -23.37 -0.46
CA CYS A 840 31.11 -23.71 -1.03
C CYS A 840 32.01 -24.42 -0.02
N ARG A 841 32.09 -23.89 1.21
CA ARG A 841 32.89 -24.45 2.30
C ARG A 841 32.48 -25.88 2.63
N GLN A 842 31.18 -26.12 2.76
CA GLN A 842 30.66 -27.44 3.14
C GLN A 842 30.83 -28.47 2.02
N VAL A 843 30.63 -28.07 0.77
CA VAL A 843 30.89 -28.94 -0.39
C VAL A 843 32.38 -29.29 -0.49
N GLN A 844 33.29 -28.34 -0.26
CA GLN A 844 34.73 -28.62 -0.22
C GLN A 844 35.11 -29.58 0.92
N GLN A 845 34.54 -29.38 2.10
CA GLN A 845 34.80 -30.24 3.26
C GLN A 845 34.32 -31.68 3.04
N ALA A 846 33.18 -31.86 2.36
CA ALA A 846 32.65 -33.18 2.04
C ALA A 846 33.49 -33.90 0.96
N PHE A 847 34.23 -33.16 0.14
CA PHE A 847 35.03 -33.68 -0.97
C PHE A 847 36.42 -33.02 -1.05
N PRO A 848 37.33 -33.28 -0.08
CA PRO A 848 38.61 -32.55 0.03
C PRO A 848 39.50 -32.64 -1.22
N ASP A 849 39.50 -33.81 -1.87
CA ASP A 849 40.38 -34.13 -3.00
C ASP A 849 39.65 -34.14 -4.36
N GLN A 850 38.37 -33.78 -4.39
CA GLN A 850 37.55 -33.81 -5.61
C GLN A 850 36.97 -32.43 -5.92
N ARG A 851 36.48 -32.26 -7.15
CA ARG A 851 35.75 -31.07 -7.58
C ARG A 851 34.29 -31.42 -7.85
N PRO A 852 33.51 -31.75 -6.81
CA PRO A 852 32.09 -32.06 -6.95
C PRO A 852 31.36 -30.90 -7.64
N LEU A 853 30.38 -31.23 -8.49
CA LEU A 853 29.58 -30.25 -9.24
C LEU A 853 30.41 -29.28 -10.13
N GLY A 854 31.68 -29.60 -10.39
CA GLY A 854 32.60 -28.75 -11.14
C GLY A 854 33.11 -27.54 -10.33
N LEU A 855 33.07 -27.59 -8.99
CA LEU A 855 33.43 -26.49 -8.11
C LEU A 855 34.79 -25.88 -8.51
N ARG A 856 34.76 -24.59 -8.87
CA ARG A 856 35.95 -23.85 -9.37
C ARG A 856 36.73 -23.16 -8.26
N LEU A 857 36.12 -22.91 -7.11
CA LEU A 857 36.75 -22.20 -6.01
C LEU A 857 37.64 -23.12 -5.19
N ARG A 858 38.86 -22.68 -4.88
CA ARG A 858 39.80 -23.39 -3.99
C ARG A 858 39.60 -22.97 -2.53
N PRO A 859 40.03 -23.76 -1.53
CA PRO A 859 39.94 -23.38 -0.12
C PRO A 859 40.67 -22.07 0.21
N GLU A 860 41.86 -21.85 -0.34
CA GLU A 860 42.66 -20.64 -0.11
C GLU A 860 41.97 -19.40 -0.71
N ALA A 861 41.30 -19.59 -1.85
CA ALA A 861 40.53 -18.57 -2.54
C ALA A 861 39.30 -18.14 -1.73
N LEU A 862 38.61 -19.10 -1.10
CA LEU A 862 37.48 -18.82 -0.23
C LEU A 862 37.91 -18.03 1.00
N LEU A 863 39.02 -18.40 1.65
CA LEU A 863 39.58 -17.66 2.79
C LEU A 863 39.97 -16.22 2.41
N ALA A 864 40.51 -16.02 1.20
CA ALA A 864 40.81 -14.68 0.69
C ALA A 864 39.53 -13.85 0.51
N LEU A 865 38.46 -14.43 -0.02
CA LEU A 865 37.16 -13.75 -0.17
C LEU A 865 36.55 -13.38 1.20
N GLU A 866 36.61 -14.28 2.19
CA GLU A 866 36.17 -14.01 3.57
C GLU A 866 36.97 -12.85 4.20
N THR A 867 38.28 -12.82 4.00
CA THR A 867 39.13 -11.71 4.49
C THR A 867 38.73 -10.38 3.84
N MET A 868 38.33 -10.40 2.57
CA MET A 868 37.86 -9.20 1.86
C MET A 868 36.46 -8.74 2.30
N GLU A 869 35.61 -9.67 2.70
CA GLU A 869 34.31 -9.41 3.31
C GLU A 869 34.47 -8.70 4.67
N ASP A 870 35.36 -9.20 5.53
CA ASP A 870 35.66 -8.55 6.81
C ASP A 870 36.07 -7.08 6.60
N GLN A 871 36.94 -6.81 5.62
CA GLN A 871 37.37 -5.45 5.29
C GLN A 871 36.21 -4.57 4.77
N LEU A 872 35.34 -5.13 3.93
CA LEU A 872 34.15 -4.45 3.43
C LEU A 872 33.25 -4.01 4.60
N LEU A 873 32.95 -4.93 5.52
CA LEU A 873 32.00 -4.70 6.61
C LEU A 873 32.56 -3.76 7.69
N VAL A 874 33.85 -3.92 8.04
CA VAL A 874 34.48 -3.14 9.12
C VAL A 874 34.78 -1.70 8.69
N ASN A 875 35.18 -1.48 7.43
CA ASN A 875 35.66 -0.18 6.97
C ASN A 875 34.81 0.43 5.85
N ASP A 876 34.70 -0.25 4.70
CA ASP A 876 34.18 0.37 3.49
C ASP A 876 32.71 0.77 3.61
N VAL A 877 31.87 -0.08 4.20
CA VAL A 877 30.44 0.22 4.44
C VAL A 877 30.29 1.45 5.32
N ARG A 878 31.08 1.55 6.39
CA ARG A 878 31.06 2.70 7.33
C ARG A 878 31.52 3.98 6.65
N GLU A 879 32.52 3.90 5.76
CA GLU A 879 32.97 5.04 4.97
C GLU A 879 31.95 5.49 3.91
N ILE A 880 31.33 4.56 3.21
CA ILE A 880 30.34 4.87 2.15
C ILE A 880 29.08 5.49 2.76
N ILE A 881 28.53 4.87 3.80
CA ILE A 881 27.32 5.35 4.48
C ILE A 881 27.61 6.63 5.27
N GLY A 882 28.75 6.69 5.98
CA GLY A 882 29.05 7.77 6.92
C GLY A 882 28.33 7.60 8.26
N ALA A 883 28.14 6.36 8.70
CA ALA A 883 27.58 6.01 10.00
C ALA A 883 28.35 4.84 10.63
N ASP A 884 28.31 4.73 11.96
CA ASP A 884 28.84 3.59 12.69
C ASP A 884 27.79 2.47 12.87
N GLU A 885 28.12 1.42 13.63
CA GLU A 885 27.22 0.29 13.87
C GLU A 885 26.00 0.65 14.71
N GLY A 886 26.09 1.69 15.54
CA GLY A 886 24.96 2.24 16.28
C GLY A 886 24.06 3.15 15.44
N GLY A 887 24.39 3.36 14.16
CA GLY A 887 23.72 4.29 13.26
C GLY A 887 24.00 5.76 13.57
N GLN A 888 25.02 6.05 14.39
CA GLN A 888 25.44 7.41 14.67
C GLN A 888 26.28 7.96 13.51
N PRO A 889 26.12 9.25 13.17
CA PRO A 889 26.84 9.85 12.05
C PRO A 889 28.36 9.85 12.31
N ARG A 890 29.12 9.33 11.35
CA ARG A 890 30.58 9.29 11.37
C ARG A 890 31.13 10.18 10.26
N PRO A 891 32.11 11.07 10.54
CA PRO A 891 32.72 11.88 9.50
C PRO A 891 33.47 11.01 8.49
N SER A 892 32.95 10.95 7.26
CA SER A 892 33.59 10.28 6.13
C SER A 892 33.76 11.25 4.96
N ALA A 893 34.92 11.24 4.32
CA ALA A 893 35.16 12.03 3.11
C ALA A 893 34.33 11.49 1.93
N VAL A 894 34.22 10.16 1.81
CA VAL A 894 33.49 9.47 0.74
C VAL A 894 32.00 9.79 0.84
N SER A 895 31.38 9.53 1.99
CA SER A 895 29.95 9.84 2.23
C SER A 895 29.64 11.33 2.02
N ARG A 896 30.49 12.25 2.52
CA ARG A 896 30.31 13.69 2.28
C ARG A 896 30.33 14.03 0.79
N ARG A 897 31.24 13.44 0.02
CA ARG A 897 31.34 13.67 -1.43
C ARG A 897 30.11 13.11 -2.17
N LEU A 898 29.64 11.91 -1.81
CA LEU A 898 28.42 11.31 -2.36
C LEU A 898 27.19 12.19 -2.10
N VAL A 899 27.04 12.67 -0.86
CA VAL A 899 25.94 13.56 -0.46
C VAL A 899 26.03 14.92 -1.18
N GLN A 900 27.23 15.47 -1.33
CA GLN A 900 27.45 16.73 -2.04
C GLN A 900 27.06 16.63 -3.52
N GLU A 901 27.52 15.60 -4.23
CA GLU A 901 27.16 15.41 -5.63
C GLU A 901 25.67 15.06 -5.81
N GLY A 902 25.07 14.27 -4.90
CA GLY A 902 23.63 14.03 -4.91
C GLY A 902 22.82 15.32 -4.74
N ARG A 903 23.24 16.21 -3.83
CA ARG A 903 22.65 17.55 -3.66
C ARG A 903 22.90 18.45 -4.88
N ARG A 904 24.03 18.30 -5.57
CA ARG A 904 24.29 18.98 -6.85
C ARG A 904 23.28 18.53 -7.89
N TRP A 905 23.00 17.23 -7.99
CA TRP A 905 21.96 16.73 -8.90
C TRP A 905 20.54 17.14 -8.53
N ALA A 906 20.25 17.33 -7.23
CA ALA A 906 18.96 17.88 -6.81
C ALA A 906 18.68 19.26 -7.44
N TRP A 907 19.72 20.10 -7.60
CA TRP A 907 19.58 21.39 -8.26
C TRP A 907 19.25 21.29 -9.75
N HIS A 908 19.50 20.16 -10.42
CA HIS A 908 19.03 19.97 -11.80
C HIS A 908 17.52 19.77 -11.86
N VAL A 909 16.95 19.11 -10.85
CA VAL A 909 15.51 18.92 -10.69
C VAL A 909 14.83 20.21 -10.24
N LEU A 910 15.47 20.96 -9.34
CA LEU A 910 14.94 22.22 -8.82
C LEU A 910 15.13 23.42 -9.76
N GLU A 911 15.90 23.28 -10.83
CA GLU A 911 16.19 24.36 -11.78
C GLU A 911 14.92 25.01 -12.33
N THR A 912 14.00 24.21 -12.86
CA THR A 912 12.77 24.74 -13.46
C THR A 912 11.89 25.43 -12.41
N PRO A 913 11.56 24.82 -11.26
CA PRO A 913 10.83 25.53 -10.21
C PRO A 913 11.53 26.81 -9.70
N ALA A 914 12.85 26.81 -9.57
CA ALA A 914 13.60 27.97 -9.11
C ALA A 914 13.56 29.12 -10.15
N ALA A 915 13.77 28.81 -11.44
CA ALA A 915 13.70 29.80 -12.50
C ALA A 915 12.29 30.42 -12.61
N TRP A 916 11.24 29.61 -12.45
CA TRP A 916 9.87 30.09 -12.41
C TRP A 916 9.57 30.96 -11.19
N LEU A 917 10.11 30.61 -10.01
CA LEU A 917 9.96 31.43 -8.81
C LEU A 917 10.66 32.78 -8.95
N ILE A 918 11.92 32.78 -9.44
CA ILE A 918 12.66 34.03 -9.72
C ILE A 918 11.89 34.87 -10.72
N HIS A 919 11.34 34.25 -11.77
CA HIS A 919 10.51 34.96 -12.74
C HIS A 919 9.26 35.55 -12.12
N ALA A 920 8.51 34.77 -11.33
CA ALA A 920 7.32 35.25 -10.66
C ALA A 920 7.61 36.43 -9.73
N LEU A 921 8.71 36.37 -8.97
CA LEU A 921 9.17 37.48 -8.13
C LEU A 921 9.57 38.70 -8.96
N TYR A 922 10.26 38.49 -10.09
CA TYR A 922 10.59 39.56 -11.04
C TYR A 922 9.31 40.26 -11.53
N VAL A 923 8.32 39.49 -12.01
CA VAL A 923 7.04 40.04 -12.51
C VAL A 923 6.29 40.80 -11.42
N ILE A 924 6.22 40.26 -10.20
CA ILE A 924 5.58 40.94 -9.07
C ILE A 924 6.29 42.26 -8.77
N GLY A 925 7.61 42.27 -8.77
CA GLY A 925 8.38 43.48 -8.51
C GLY A 925 8.27 44.52 -9.62
N SER A 926 8.53 44.13 -10.86
CA SER A 926 8.55 45.04 -12.00
C SER A 926 7.17 45.66 -12.28
N LEU A 927 6.08 44.89 -12.09
CA LEU A 927 4.71 45.42 -12.19
C LEU A 927 4.31 46.21 -10.94
N GLY A 928 4.69 45.76 -9.75
CA GLY A 928 4.33 46.42 -8.49
C GLY A 928 4.97 47.80 -8.31
N TRP A 929 6.21 47.97 -8.77
CA TRP A 929 6.93 49.26 -8.73
C TRP A 929 6.84 50.07 -10.03
N GLY A 930 6.24 49.52 -11.10
CA GLY A 930 6.14 50.20 -12.40
C GLY A 930 7.48 50.44 -13.10
N MET A 931 8.56 49.80 -12.63
CA MET A 931 9.91 49.93 -13.19
C MET A 931 10.39 48.57 -13.71
N PRO A 932 10.12 48.24 -14.98
CA PRO A 932 10.69 47.04 -15.59
C PRO A 932 12.20 47.21 -15.80
N LEU A 933 12.95 46.09 -15.79
CA LEU A 933 14.40 46.10 -15.58
C LEU A 933 15.15 46.95 -16.60
N PHE A 934 14.93 46.71 -17.89
CA PHE A 934 15.68 47.38 -18.95
C PHE A 934 15.29 48.85 -19.05
N ARG A 935 14.00 49.18 -18.95
CA ARG A 935 13.57 50.57 -18.95
C ARG A 935 14.10 51.34 -17.73
N GLY A 936 14.03 50.74 -16.54
CA GLY A 936 14.56 51.33 -15.31
C GLY A 936 16.07 51.54 -15.38
N LEU A 937 16.81 50.56 -15.90
CA LEU A 937 18.25 50.65 -16.11
C LEU A 937 18.61 51.72 -17.14
N THR A 938 17.89 51.78 -18.28
CA THR A 938 18.11 52.80 -19.31
C THR A 938 17.85 54.20 -18.75
N LEU A 939 16.77 54.40 -18.00
CA LEU A 939 16.47 55.69 -17.34
C LEU A 939 17.56 56.09 -16.33
N ALA A 940 18.13 55.13 -15.60
CA ALA A 940 19.23 55.40 -14.67
C ALA A 940 20.57 55.69 -15.37
N LEU A 941 20.83 55.09 -16.53
CA LEU A 941 22.10 55.20 -17.27
C LEU A 941 22.15 56.39 -18.24
N LEU A 942 21.01 56.87 -18.75
CA LEU A 942 20.96 58.02 -19.66
C LEU A 942 21.70 59.26 -19.11
N PRO A 943 21.47 59.70 -17.84
CA PRO A 943 22.20 60.83 -17.28
C PRO A 943 23.70 60.57 -17.12
N LEU A 944 24.08 59.33 -16.79
CA LEU A 944 25.47 58.92 -16.63
C LEU A 944 26.24 58.89 -17.96
N ALA A 945 25.53 58.65 -19.06
CA ALA A 945 26.08 58.69 -20.41
C ALA A 945 26.01 60.08 -21.07
N GLY A 946 25.51 61.10 -20.35
CA GLY A 946 25.32 62.47 -20.89
C GLY A 946 24.23 62.57 -21.97
N LEU A 947 23.30 61.61 -22.01
CA LEU A 947 22.20 61.56 -22.97
C LEU A 947 20.91 62.09 -22.33
N VAL A 948 20.13 62.86 -23.08
CA VAL A 948 18.87 63.45 -22.63
C VAL A 948 17.67 62.61 -23.08
N GLU A 949 16.68 62.47 -22.21
CA GLU A 949 15.42 61.82 -22.56
C GLU A 949 14.73 62.56 -23.71
N GLY A 950 14.36 61.83 -24.78
CA GLY A 950 13.63 62.39 -25.91
C GLY A 950 14.47 62.85 -27.10
N GLU A 951 15.80 62.86 -27.00
CA GLU A 951 16.68 63.26 -28.11
C GLU A 951 17.51 62.10 -28.70
N GLY A 952 17.54 62.01 -30.03
CA GLY A 952 18.46 61.15 -30.80
C GLY A 952 18.62 59.71 -30.29
N MET A 953 19.79 59.40 -29.73
CA MET A 953 20.15 58.08 -29.22
C MET A 953 19.39 57.71 -27.93
N GLY A 954 19.02 58.70 -27.10
CA GLY A 954 18.33 58.46 -25.84
C GLY A 954 16.88 57.97 -26.04
N SER A 955 16.17 58.54 -27.02
CA SER A 955 14.84 58.08 -27.40
C SER A 955 14.88 56.68 -28.04
N LEU A 956 15.90 56.37 -28.84
CA LEU A 956 16.12 55.04 -29.39
C LEU A 956 16.36 53.99 -28.30
N LEU A 957 17.22 54.26 -27.32
CA LEU A 957 17.49 53.34 -26.21
C LEU A 957 16.24 53.08 -25.34
N LEU A 958 15.44 54.12 -25.09
CA LEU A 958 14.16 53.96 -24.39
C LEU A 958 13.15 53.16 -25.22
N ALA A 959 13.06 53.41 -26.53
CA ALA A 959 12.20 52.68 -27.44
C ALA A 959 12.59 51.20 -27.55
N LEU A 960 13.88 50.87 -27.47
CA LEU A 960 14.40 49.49 -27.46
C LEU A 960 14.28 48.80 -26.08
N SER A 961 14.24 49.57 -24.98
CA SER A 961 14.10 49.01 -23.63
C SER A 961 12.76 48.31 -23.39
N LEU A 962 11.67 48.85 -23.94
CA LEU A 962 10.33 48.27 -23.81
C LEU A 962 10.19 46.87 -24.46
N PRO A 963 10.55 46.65 -25.73
CA PRO A 963 10.53 45.30 -26.31
C PRO A 963 11.52 44.36 -25.63
N ALA A 964 12.64 44.85 -25.09
CA ALA A 964 13.55 44.04 -24.28
C ALA A 964 12.91 43.58 -22.96
N ASP A 965 12.16 44.45 -22.28
CA ASP A 965 11.38 44.09 -21.09
C ASP A 965 10.27 43.09 -21.43
N VAL A 966 9.54 43.30 -22.53
CA VAL A 966 8.53 42.34 -23.03
C VAL A 966 9.17 40.99 -23.33
N ALA A 967 10.34 40.98 -23.99
CA ALA A 967 11.08 39.75 -24.24
C ALA A 967 11.50 39.07 -22.94
N LEU A 968 11.92 39.82 -21.92
CA LEU A 968 12.25 39.27 -20.60
C LEU A 968 11.00 38.78 -19.85
N TYR A 969 9.83 39.37 -20.04
CA TYR A 969 8.58 38.83 -19.50
C TYR A 969 8.19 37.51 -20.15
N VAL A 970 8.35 37.38 -21.46
CA VAL A 970 7.98 36.15 -22.21
C VAL A 970 9.02 35.05 -22.02
N LEU A 971 10.31 35.39 -22.10
CA LEU A 971 11.43 34.45 -22.08
C LEU A 971 12.13 34.38 -20.72
N GLY A 972 11.64 35.10 -19.71
CA GLY A 972 12.31 35.22 -18.42
C GLY A 972 12.60 33.89 -17.72
N PRO A 973 11.68 32.92 -17.64
CA PRO A 973 12.00 31.61 -17.07
C PRO A 973 13.16 30.91 -17.80
N TRP A 974 13.28 31.11 -19.12
CA TRP A 974 14.39 30.61 -19.92
C TRP A 974 15.70 31.36 -19.59
N CYS A 975 15.66 32.70 -19.56
CA CYS A 975 16.81 33.55 -19.20
C CYS A 975 17.33 33.25 -17.78
N TRP A 976 16.44 33.10 -16.79
CA TRP A 976 16.84 32.74 -15.42
C TRP A 976 17.41 31.34 -15.34
N THR A 977 16.91 30.40 -16.15
CA THR A 977 17.50 29.07 -16.25
C THR A 977 18.93 29.14 -16.77
N LEU A 978 19.19 29.93 -17.81
CA LEU A 978 20.55 30.17 -18.32
C LEU A 978 21.45 30.82 -17.27
N GLY A 979 20.94 31.86 -16.57
CA GLY A 979 21.66 32.55 -15.51
C GLY A 979 22.01 31.62 -14.34
N LEU A 980 21.06 30.80 -13.88
CA LEU A 980 21.29 29.80 -12.84
C LEU A 980 22.35 28.79 -13.27
N ARG A 981 22.31 28.31 -14.51
CA ARG A 981 23.32 27.39 -15.05
C ARG A 981 24.69 28.04 -15.12
N PHE A 982 24.78 29.28 -15.58
CA PHE A 982 26.02 30.03 -15.63
C PHE A 982 26.64 30.19 -14.24
N LEU A 983 25.85 30.61 -13.24
CA LEU A 983 26.29 30.75 -11.85
C LEU A 983 26.70 29.41 -11.21
N GLN A 984 26.10 28.30 -11.65
CA GLN A 984 26.39 26.96 -11.15
C GLN A 984 27.50 26.24 -11.94
N GLY A 985 28.10 26.88 -12.96
CA GLY A 985 29.11 26.26 -13.83
C GLY A 985 28.57 25.08 -14.66
N ARG A 986 27.29 25.12 -15.04
CA ARG A 986 26.60 24.07 -15.80
C ARG A 986 26.52 24.41 -17.28
N GLN A 987 26.26 23.39 -18.11
CA GLN A 987 26.09 23.56 -19.55
C GLN A 987 24.85 24.44 -19.85
N PRO A 988 25.01 25.64 -20.43
CA PRO A 988 23.90 26.59 -20.58
C PRO A 988 22.82 26.08 -21.52
N LEU A 989 23.19 25.39 -22.61
CA LEU A 989 22.28 24.96 -23.66
C LEU A 989 21.66 23.56 -23.44
N ALA A 990 21.78 22.99 -22.24
CA ALA A 990 21.09 21.75 -21.86
C ALA A 990 19.56 21.86 -22.05
N ARG A 991 18.85 20.76 -22.30
CA ARG A 991 17.39 20.81 -22.49
C ARG A 991 16.73 21.27 -21.17
N ILE A 992 15.66 22.05 -21.31
CA ILE A 992 14.85 22.56 -20.19
C ILE A 992 13.58 21.71 -20.12
N GLY A 993 13.12 21.44 -18.89
CA GLY A 993 11.93 20.64 -18.63
C GLY A 993 12.22 19.47 -17.70
N ARG A 994 11.40 18.41 -17.83
CA ARG A 994 11.52 17.21 -17.00
C ARG A 994 12.89 16.55 -17.17
N ARG A 995 13.48 16.10 -16.06
CA ARG A 995 14.81 15.48 -16.05
C ARG A 995 14.69 13.98 -16.30
N SER A 996 15.42 13.51 -17.30
CA SER A 996 15.66 12.08 -17.53
C SER A 996 16.94 11.67 -16.85
N LEU A 997 16.85 10.63 -16.03
CA LEU A 997 17.96 9.95 -15.36
C LEU A 997 18.11 8.57 -15.97
N VAL A 998 19.29 8.29 -16.49
CA VAL A 998 19.69 6.97 -16.99
C VAL A 998 20.73 6.39 -16.03
N ILE A 999 20.49 5.17 -15.55
CA ILE A 999 21.36 4.44 -14.63
C ILE A 999 22.01 3.29 -15.41
N GLY A 1000 23.30 3.44 -15.72
CA GLY A 1000 24.14 2.39 -16.25
C GLY A 1000 24.79 1.62 -15.10
N GLU A 1001 24.29 0.42 -14.81
CA GLU A 1001 24.88 -0.50 -13.83
C GLU A 1001 24.72 -1.95 -14.29
N ALA A 1002 25.50 -2.86 -13.71
CA ALA A 1002 25.47 -4.28 -14.03
C ALA A 1002 24.04 -4.86 -13.96
N GLU A 1003 23.81 -5.94 -14.72
CA GLU A 1003 22.51 -6.61 -14.79
C GLU A 1003 21.93 -6.94 -13.40
N GLY A 1004 20.69 -6.48 -13.14
CA GLY A 1004 19.99 -6.60 -11.86
C GLY A 1004 20.19 -5.40 -10.93
N LEU A 1005 21.40 -4.84 -10.86
CA LEU A 1005 21.67 -3.63 -10.05
C LEU A 1005 21.00 -2.39 -10.61
N HIS A 1006 21.04 -2.19 -11.93
CA HIS A 1006 20.34 -1.06 -12.54
C HIS A 1006 18.81 -1.13 -12.29
N GLN A 1007 18.23 -2.33 -12.14
CA GLN A 1007 16.81 -2.53 -11.81
C GLN A 1007 16.53 -2.16 -10.35
N LEU A 1008 17.39 -2.61 -9.42
CA LEU A 1008 17.33 -2.21 -8.00
C LEU A 1008 17.39 -0.69 -7.83
N LEU A 1009 18.34 -0.03 -8.50
CA LEU A 1009 18.52 1.41 -8.41
C LEU A 1009 17.40 2.19 -9.10
N SER A 1010 16.96 1.76 -10.29
CA SER A 1010 15.85 2.40 -10.98
C SER A 1010 14.57 2.35 -10.16
N HIS A 1011 14.31 1.20 -9.53
CA HIS A 1011 13.18 1.01 -8.64
C HIS A 1011 13.29 1.86 -7.36
N PHE A 1012 14.48 1.96 -6.78
CA PHE A 1012 14.75 2.83 -5.63
C PHE A 1012 14.49 4.30 -5.95
N VAL A 1013 15.08 4.84 -7.01
CA VAL A 1013 14.92 6.27 -7.38
C VAL A 1013 13.48 6.57 -7.80
N SER A 1014 12.83 5.67 -8.55
CA SER A 1014 11.43 5.83 -8.93
C SER A 1014 10.52 5.98 -7.71
N LYS A 1015 10.76 5.19 -6.66
CA LYS A 1015 10.02 5.30 -5.40
C LYS A 1015 10.32 6.58 -4.63
N LEU A 1016 11.58 7.01 -4.60
CA LEU A 1016 11.95 8.27 -3.97
C LEU A 1016 11.19 9.47 -4.54
N PHE A 1017 10.90 9.46 -5.84
CA PHE A 1017 10.20 10.53 -6.55
C PHE A 1017 8.71 10.23 -6.83
N ALA A 1018 8.14 9.15 -6.32
CA ALA A 1018 6.78 8.72 -6.66
C ALA A 1018 5.68 9.74 -6.27
N LEU A 1019 5.92 10.55 -5.23
CA LEU A 1019 5.02 11.61 -4.76
C LEU A 1019 5.45 13.02 -5.18
N SER A 1020 6.52 13.13 -5.98
CA SER A 1020 6.98 14.41 -6.51
C SER A 1020 5.91 15.11 -7.35
N TYR A 1021 6.01 16.43 -7.45
CA TYR A 1021 5.16 17.20 -8.36
C TYR A 1021 5.64 17.02 -9.80
N GLY A 1022 4.77 17.18 -10.80
CA GLY A 1022 5.18 17.02 -12.21
C GLY A 1022 6.40 17.87 -12.60
N LEU A 1023 6.54 19.05 -11.99
CA LEU A 1023 7.68 19.96 -12.19
C LEU A 1023 8.99 19.48 -11.54
N THR A 1024 8.91 18.59 -10.54
CA THR A 1024 10.06 18.00 -9.82
C THR A 1024 10.18 16.50 -10.06
N ALA A 1025 9.41 15.95 -11.00
CA ALA A 1025 9.42 14.55 -11.33
C ALA A 1025 10.65 14.20 -12.18
N VAL A 1026 11.21 13.02 -11.94
CA VAL A 1026 12.32 12.46 -12.70
C VAL A 1026 11.80 11.28 -13.51
N ASP A 1027 12.18 11.17 -14.77
CA ASP A 1027 11.99 9.94 -15.56
C ASP A 1027 13.23 9.07 -15.38
N VAL A 1028 13.05 7.90 -14.77
CA VAL A 1028 14.14 7.00 -14.40
C VAL A 1028 14.19 5.83 -15.39
N HIS A 1029 15.37 5.57 -15.93
CA HIS A 1029 15.68 4.45 -16.80
C HIS A 1029 16.94 3.74 -16.29
N GLY A 1030 17.05 2.44 -16.54
CA GLY A 1030 18.24 1.67 -16.20
C GLY A 1030 18.53 0.60 -17.25
N ALA A 1031 19.81 0.36 -17.51
CA ALA A 1031 20.28 -0.65 -18.46
C ALA A 1031 21.71 -1.07 -18.12
N ASP A 1032 22.14 -2.23 -18.63
CA ASP A 1032 23.54 -2.64 -18.54
C ASP A 1032 24.42 -1.78 -19.47
N PRO A 1033 25.41 -1.04 -18.94
CA PRO A 1033 26.27 -0.18 -19.75
C PRO A 1033 27.17 -0.96 -20.73
N ALA A 1034 27.52 -2.21 -20.44
CA ALA A 1034 28.42 -2.99 -21.29
C ALA A 1034 27.72 -3.58 -22.52
N ASP A 1035 26.38 -3.68 -22.50
CA ASP A 1035 25.61 -4.36 -23.56
C ASP A 1035 24.33 -3.59 -23.94
N SER A 1036 23.37 -3.49 -23.03
CA SER A 1036 22.01 -3.06 -23.37
C SER A 1036 21.85 -1.53 -23.50
N LEU A 1037 22.66 -0.74 -22.82
CA LEU A 1037 22.53 0.73 -22.75
C LEU A 1037 22.79 1.41 -24.10
N PRO A 1038 23.88 1.09 -24.85
CA PRO A 1038 24.11 1.66 -26.17
C PRO A 1038 22.92 1.39 -27.12
N HIS A 1039 22.41 0.15 -27.13
CA HIS A 1039 21.33 -0.24 -28.04
C HIS A 1039 19.96 0.31 -27.62
N GLY A 1040 19.62 0.18 -26.34
CA GLY A 1040 18.30 0.53 -25.80
C GLY A 1040 18.11 2.02 -25.56
N TYR A 1041 19.18 2.77 -25.26
CA TYR A 1041 19.06 4.13 -24.74
C TYR A 1041 19.98 5.19 -25.37
N ALA A 1042 21.02 4.85 -26.14
CA ALA A 1042 21.90 5.87 -26.73
C ALA A 1042 21.13 6.88 -27.60
N HIS A 1043 20.13 6.43 -28.37
CA HIS A 1043 19.28 7.30 -29.19
C HIS A 1043 18.35 8.21 -28.37
N ARG A 1044 18.19 7.98 -27.07
CA ARG A 1044 17.38 8.78 -26.13
C ARG A 1044 18.24 9.73 -25.30
N LEU A 1045 19.55 9.54 -25.26
CA LEU A 1045 20.47 10.43 -24.58
C LEU A 1045 20.53 11.74 -25.34
N VAL A 1046 20.11 12.81 -24.67
CA VAL A 1046 20.09 14.17 -25.21
C VAL A 1046 20.78 15.13 -24.25
N ARG A 1047 21.10 16.34 -24.73
CA ARG A 1047 21.67 17.41 -23.91
C ARG A 1047 20.89 17.63 -22.61
N GLY A 1048 21.56 17.55 -21.46
CA GLY A 1048 20.94 17.69 -20.14
C GLY A 1048 20.29 16.43 -19.55
N THR A 1049 20.53 15.26 -20.15
CA THR A 1049 20.24 13.96 -19.53
C THR A 1049 21.25 13.70 -18.42
N LEU A 1050 20.80 13.17 -17.28
CA LEU A 1050 21.69 12.74 -16.19
C LEU A 1050 22.03 11.26 -16.40
N LEU A 1051 23.31 10.93 -16.54
CA LEU A 1051 23.80 9.56 -16.69
C LEU A 1051 24.60 9.18 -15.45
N PHE A 1052 24.08 8.25 -14.65
CA PHE A 1052 24.80 7.64 -13.53
C PHE A 1052 25.43 6.34 -14.01
N LEU A 1053 26.74 6.17 -13.82
CA LEU A 1053 27.48 5.02 -14.33
C LEU A 1053 28.23 4.32 -13.20
N GLY A 1054 27.93 3.06 -12.96
CA GLY A 1054 28.73 2.18 -12.13
C GLY A 1054 29.79 1.45 -12.94
N VAL A 1055 31.06 1.61 -12.58
CA VAL A 1055 32.19 0.98 -13.26
C VAL A 1055 32.76 -0.12 -12.35
N PRO A 1056 32.92 -1.36 -12.87
CA PRO A 1056 33.53 -2.47 -12.12
C PRO A 1056 35.02 -2.21 -11.80
N ASP A 1057 35.55 -2.87 -10.78
CA ASP A 1057 36.96 -2.72 -10.40
C ASP A 1057 37.88 -3.55 -11.32
N GLY A 1058 38.44 -2.89 -12.35
CA GLY A 1058 39.30 -3.51 -13.37
C GLY A 1058 40.78 -3.71 -12.97
N ARG A 1059 41.15 -3.46 -11.70
CA ARG A 1059 42.56 -3.46 -11.28
C ARG A 1059 43.19 -4.85 -11.25
N CYS A 1060 42.41 -5.89 -10.94
CA CYS A 1060 42.93 -7.22 -10.56
C CYS A 1060 42.74 -8.35 -11.60
N SER A 1061 41.82 -8.24 -12.56
CA SER A 1061 41.62 -9.25 -13.62
C SER A 1061 41.52 -8.60 -15.00
N GLN A 1062 42.06 -9.28 -16.03
CA GLN A 1062 41.94 -8.85 -17.41
C GLN A 1062 40.47 -8.84 -17.88
N ARG A 1063 39.67 -9.81 -17.42
CA ARG A 1063 38.24 -9.86 -17.74
C ARG A 1063 37.49 -8.69 -17.13
N GLN A 1064 37.77 -8.36 -15.86
CA GLN A 1064 37.15 -7.21 -15.20
C GLN A 1064 37.61 -5.88 -15.79
N ARG A 1065 38.87 -5.79 -16.24
CA ARG A 1065 39.37 -4.64 -16.97
C ARG A 1065 38.66 -4.45 -18.30
N ALA A 1066 38.52 -5.51 -19.09
CA ALA A 1066 37.78 -5.45 -20.35
C ALA A 1066 36.31 -5.02 -20.12
N HIS A 1067 35.69 -5.47 -19.03
CA HIS A 1067 34.35 -5.05 -18.64
C HIS A 1067 34.33 -3.55 -18.25
N ALA A 1068 35.27 -3.08 -17.43
CA ALA A 1068 35.41 -1.67 -17.08
C ALA A 1068 35.61 -0.79 -18.33
N ASP A 1069 36.48 -1.21 -19.25
CA ASP A 1069 36.77 -0.50 -20.50
C ASP A 1069 35.54 -0.43 -21.41
N ALA A 1070 34.73 -1.51 -21.47
CA ALA A 1070 33.47 -1.50 -22.22
C ALA A 1070 32.48 -0.48 -21.65
N VAL A 1071 32.34 -0.44 -20.32
CA VAL A 1071 31.48 0.53 -19.62
C VAL A 1071 31.95 1.97 -19.84
N ILE A 1072 33.25 2.24 -19.74
CA ILE A 1072 33.84 3.54 -20.03
C ILE A 1072 33.65 3.90 -21.51
N GLY A 1073 33.81 2.94 -22.42
CA GLY A 1073 33.58 3.10 -23.85
C GLY A 1073 32.14 3.54 -24.16
N ALA A 1074 31.15 2.87 -23.56
CA ALA A 1074 29.75 3.25 -23.67
C ALA A 1074 29.47 4.68 -23.14
N ALA A 1075 30.10 5.05 -22.03
CA ALA A 1075 29.99 6.39 -21.46
C ALA A 1075 30.62 7.46 -22.37
N ARG A 1076 31.78 7.18 -22.98
CA ARG A 1076 32.42 8.07 -23.96
C ARG A 1076 31.59 8.20 -25.24
N GLN A 1077 30.96 7.13 -25.71
CA GLN A 1077 30.00 7.19 -26.82
C GLN A 1077 28.80 8.08 -26.48
N ALA A 1078 28.24 7.91 -25.28
CA ALA A 1078 27.18 8.77 -24.76
C ALA A 1078 27.63 10.25 -24.66
N GLU A 1079 28.84 10.51 -24.16
CA GLU A 1079 29.40 11.86 -24.09
C GLU A 1079 29.61 12.48 -25.47
N GLY A 1080 29.92 11.66 -26.48
CA GLY A 1080 30.05 12.06 -27.88
C GLY A 1080 28.75 12.57 -28.50
N LEU A 1081 27.58 12.27 -27.91
CA LEU A 1081 26.27 12.78 -28.33
C LEU A 1081 26.07 14.23 -27.91
N ARG A 1082 26.87 15.13 -28.48
CA ARG A 1082 26.80 16.57 -28.21
C ARG A 1082 26.03 17.31 -29.29
N HIS A 1083 25.17 18.23 -28.87
CA HIS A 1083 24.47 19.16 -29.75
C HIS A 1083 24.56 20.57 -29.15
N LEU A 1084 25.04 21.54 -29.95
CA LEU A 1084 25.37 22.90 -29.50
C LEU A 1084 26.39 22.92 -28.34
N GLY A 1085 27.38 22.03 -28.38
CA GLY A 1085 28.41 21.92 -27.35
C GLY A 1085 27.94 21.35 -26.00
N ALA A 1086 26.65 21.03 -25.86
CA ALA A 1086 26.05 20.42 -24.67
C ALA A 1086 25.73 18.93 -24.91
N GLY A 1087 25.95 18.10 -23.89
CA GLY A 1087 25.76 16.64 -23.91
C GLY A 1087 25.06 16.14 -22.65
N PRO A 1088 25.06 14.82 -22.39
CA PRO A 1088 24.66 14.28 -21.10
C PRO A 1088 25.66 14.68 -19.99
N GLU A 1089 25.17 14.77 -18.76
CA GLU A 1089 26.00 14.94 -17.56
C GLU A 1089 26.25 13.57 -16.94
N ILE A 1090 27.52 13.15 -16.93
CA ILE A 1090 27.96 11.82 -16.53
C ILE A 1090 28.61 11.90 -15.14
N VAL A 1091 28.06 11.11 -14.22
CA VAL A 1091 28.68 10.82 -12.93
C VAL A 1091 29.09 9.35 -12.92
N ALA A 1092 30.40 9.10 -12.90
CA ALA A 1092 30.96 7.76 -12.83
C ALA A 1092 31.33 7.40 -11.39
N LEU A 1093 30.97 6.19 -10.97
CA LEU A 1093 31.25 5.63 -9.65
C LEU A 1093 32.09 4.36 -9.83
N SER A 1094 33.31 4.35 -9.28
CA SER A 1094 34.22 3.21 -9.37
C SER A 1094 35.06 3.04 -8.11
N SER A 1095 35.54 1.82 -7.89
CA SER A 1095 36.62 1.54 -6.95
C SER A 1095 38.02 1.80 -7.55
N ASP A 1096 38.11 1.87 -8.88
CA ASP A 1096 39.36 2.10 -9.60
C ASP A 1096 39.66 3.63 -9.68
N PRO A 1097 40.78 4.12 -9.10
CA PRO A 1097 41.16 5.53 -9.17
C PRO A 1097 41.39 6.04 -10.60
N CYS A 1098 41.69 5.16 -11.56
CA CYS A 1098 41.89 5.52 -12.96
C CYS A 1098 40.66 6.22 -13.57
N ILE A 1099 39.46 6.01 -13.01
CA ILE A 1099 38.25 6.70 -13.45
C ILE A 1099 38.33 8.23 -13.30
N THR A 1100 39.19 8.75 -12.43
CA THR A 1100 39.39 10.21 -12.29
C THR A 1100 40.19 10.84 -13.43
N ALA A 1101 40.92 10.03 -14.21
CA ALA A 1101 41.58 10.48 -15.42
C ALA A 1101 40.59 10.61 -16.60
N GLU A 1102 39.46 9.91 -16.52
CA GLU A 1102 38.35 10.09 -17.45
C GLU A 1102 37.72 11.47 -17.21
N ARG A 1103 37.66 12.31 -18.26
CA ARG A 1103 37.20 13.71 -18.18
C ARG A 1103 35.68 13.86 -18.01
N PHE A 1104 35.05 12.99 -17.24
CA PHE A 1104 33.63 13.05 -16.89
C PHE A 1104 33.33 14.22 -15.93
N GLN A 1105 32.05 14.61 -15.80
CA GLN A 1105 31.66 15.75 -14.97
C GLN A 1105 31.87 15.50 -13.47
N ALA A 1106 31.68 14.26 -13.01
CA ALA A 1106 32.20 13.82 -11.73
C ALA A 1106 32.65 12.36 -11.80
N ALA A 1107 33.78 12.08 -11.16
CA ALA A 1107 34.33 10.75 -10.96
C ALA A 1107 34.46 10.50 -9.46
N LEU A 1108 33.66 9.55 -8.96
CA LEU A 1108 33.54 9.21 -7.55
C LEU A 1108 34.28 7.90 -7.28
N VAL A 1109 35.34 7.99 -6.49
CA VAL A 1109 36.15 6.84 -6.08
C VAL A 1109 35.66 6.34 -4.72
N ILE A 1110 35.29 5.06 -4.64
CA ILE A 1110 34.88 4.38 -3.40
C ILE A 1110 36.00 3.45 -2.89
N PRO A 1111 36.08 3.21 -1.57
CA PRO A 1111 37.14 2.40 -0.99
C PRO A 1111 37.00 0.94 -1.44
N SER A 1112 38.12 0.35 -1.86
CA SER A 1112 38.22 -1.07 -2.21
C SER A 1112 39.69 -1.50 -2.12
N PRO A 1113 40.02 -2.46 -1.24
CA PRO A 1113 41.38 -2.94 -1.08
C PRO A 1113 41.83 -3.71 -2.33
N ILE A 1114 43.12 -3.57 -2.66
CA ILE A 1114 43.82 -4.37 -3.65
C ILE A 1114 44.49 -5.51 -2.88
N HIS A 1115 44.17 -6.78 -3.18
CA HIS A 1115 44.86 -7.89 -2.52
C HIS A 1115 46.30 -8.04 -3.03
N GLY A 1116 47.16 -8.64 -2.20
CA GLY A 1116 48.62 -8.68 -2.41
C GLY A 1116 49.09 -9.26 -3.75
N GLY A 1117 48.23 -9.99 -4.47
CA GLY A 1117 48.51 -10.49 -5.81
C GLY A 1117 48.47 -9.43 -6.92
N CYS A 1118 47.77 -8.31 -6.73
CA CYS A 1118 47.62 -7.27 -7.77
C CYS A 1118 48.54 -6.05 -7.57
N GLY A 1119 49.03 -5.81 -6.34
CA GLY A 1119 49.76 -4.59 -5.96
C GLY A 1119 51.17 -4.43 -6.54
N ASN A 1120 51.80 -5.53 -6.98
CA ASN A 1120 53.21 -5.54 -7.44
C ASN A 1120 53.39 -5.48 -8.96
N GLY A 1121 52.32 -5.25 -9.74
CA GLY A 1121 52.40 -5.29 -11.21
C GLY A 1121 52.71 -6.69 -11.79
N ILE A 1122 52.86 -7.70 -10.93
CA ILE A 1122 52.97 -9.11 -11.28
C ILE A 1122 51.57 -9.59 -11.66
N ARG A 1123 51.39 -9.81 -12.96
CA ARG A 1123 50.18 -10.40 -13.54
C ARG A 1123 50.15 -11.88 -13.17
N LEU A 1124 49.65 -12.20 -11.99
CA LEU A 1124 49.25 -13.57 -11.72
C LEU A 1124 48.09 -13.90 -12.68
N PRO A 1125 48.07 -15.06 -13.34
CA PRO A 1125 46.84 -15.59 -13.93
C PRO A 1125 45.88 -15.81 -12.76
N SER A 1126 45.19 -14.76 -12.35
CA SER A 1126 44.20 -14.79 -11.28
C SER A 1126 43.15 -15.83 -11.64
N ASP A 1127 42.75 -16.68 -10.71
CA ASP A 1127 41.55 -17.49 -10.85
C ASP A 1127 40.39 -16.53 -11.17
N ASP A 1128 40.01 -16.37 -12.45
CA ASP A 1128 38.99 -15.43 -12.92
C ASP A 1128 37.64 -15.59 -12.18
N GLY A 1129 37.42 -16.76 -11.56
CA GLY A 1129 36.30 -17.02 -10.66
C GLY A 1129 36.33 -16.19 -9.36
N ILE A 1130 37.50 -15.97 -8.74
CA ILE A 1130 37.64 -15.18 -7.51
C ILE A 1130 37.27 -13.72 -7.79
N GLU A 1131 37.83 -13.14 -8.86
CA GLU A 1131 37.56 -11.75 -9.21
C GLU A 1131 36.12 -11.54 -9.70
N ALA A 1132 35.51 -12.55 -10.36
CA ALA A 1132 34.10 -12.52 -10.68
C ALA A 1132 33.22 -12.45 -9.42
N ILE A 1133 33.50 -13.28 -8.40
CA ILE A 1133 32.76 -13.27 -7.14
C ILE A 1133 33.04 -12.00 -6.33
N ARG A 1134 34.29 -11.53 -6.29
CA ARG A 1134 34.66 -10.27 -5.63
C ARG A 1134 33.88 -9.09 -6.21
N GLU A 1135 33.82 -8.97 -7.53
CA GLU A 1135 33.06 -7.92 -8.19
C GLU A 1135 31.55 -8.10 -7.97
N SER A 1136 31.04 -9.32 -8.15
CA SER A 1136 29.63 -9.67 -7.98
C SER A 1136 29.13 -9.42 -6.55
N ARG A 1137 29.86 -9.83 -5.52
CA ARG A 1137 29.42 -9.73 -4.11
C ARG A 1137 29.85 -8.44 -3.43
N PHE A 1138 31.06 -7.97 -3.68
CA PHE A 1138 31.62 -6.85 -2.91
C PHE A 1138 31.67 -5.56 -3.73
N GLY A 1139 32.12 -5.61 -4.98
CA GLY A 1139 32.15 -4.43 -5.87
C GLY A 1139 30.76 -3.86 -6.12
N SER A 1140 29.82 -4.74 -6.48
CA SER A 1140 28.42 -4.41 -6.72
C SER A 1140 27.73 -3.84 -5.47
N LEU A 1141 27.96 -4.43 -4.28
CA LEU A 1141 27.38 -3.95 -3.03
C LEU A 1141 27.90 -2.56 -2.65
N ARG A 1142 29.21 -2.30 -2.79
CA ARG A 1142 29.78 -0.96 -2.56
C ARG A 1142 29.12 0.09 -3.46
N ARG A 1143 28.97 -0.21 -4.76
CA ARG A 1143 28.33 0.72 -5.69
C ARG A 1143 26.85 0.92 -5.40
N LEU A 1144 26.13 -0.16 -5.05
CA LEU A 1144 24.73 -0.09 -4.64
C LEU A 1144 24.54 0.83 -3.43
N LEU A 1145 25.34 0.66 -2.37
CA LEU A 1145 25.28 1.47 -1.16
C LEU A 1145 25.62 2.94 -1.44
N ALA A 1146 26.68 3.20 -2.21
CA ALA A 1146 27.08 4.55 -2.57
C ALA A 1146 26.02 5.26 -3.43
N ALA A 1147 25.41 4.54 -4.38
CA ALA A 1147 24.30 5.05 -5.18
C ALA A 1147 23.07 5.34 -4.30
N TYR A 1148 22.76 4.52 -3.29
CA TYR A 1148 21.68 4.80 -2.36
C TYR A 1148 21.89 6.11 -1.59
N VAL A 1149 23.09 6.34 -1.04
CA VAL A 1149 23.44 7.60 -0.35
C VAL A 1149 23.31 8.79 -1.30
N PHE A 1150 23.84 8.65 -2.52
CA PHE A 1150 23.79 9.69 -3.55
C PHE A 1150 22.34 10.07 -3.93
N PHE A 1151 21.51 9.09 -4.28
CA PHE A 1151 20.13 9.34 -4.72
C PHE A 1151 19.20 9.73 -3.57
N HIS A 1152 19.44 9.24 -2.36
CA HIS A 1152 18.75 9.71 -1.15
C HIS A 1152 19.02 11.20 -0.93
N ALA A 1153 20.29 11.63 -0.97
CA ALA A 1153 20.65 13.04 -0.81
C ALA A 1153 20.02 13.93 -1.89
N MET A 1154 19.94 13.41 -3.13
CA MET A 1154 19.24 14.07 -4.23
C MET A 1154 17.74 14.25 -3.92
N ALA A 1155 17.02 13.16 -3.62
CA ALA A 1155 15.59 13.21 -3.38
C ALA A 1155 15.22 14.01 -2.12
N HIS A 1156 15.93 13.79 -1.01
CA HIS A 1156 15.74 14.52 0.24
C HIS A 1156 15.85 16.03 0.02
N ARG A 1157 16.85 16.49 -0.75
CA ARG A 1157 17.02 17.91 -1.04
C ARG A 1157 15.87 18.48 -1.87
N VAL A 1158 15.37 17.74 -2.87
CA VAL A 1158 14.21 18.20 -3.67
C VAL A 1158 12.94 18.23 -2.81
N ALA A 1159 12.72 17.20 -2.00
CA ALA A 1159 11.50 16.99 -1.24
C ALA A 1159 11.37 17.88 0.01
N THR A 1160 12.46 18.53 0.43
CA THR A 1160 12.48 19.47 1.57
C THR A 1160 12.32 20.93 1.15
N VAL A 1161 12.19 21.23 -0.15
CA VAL A 1161 11.97 22.59 -0.63
C VAL A 1161 10.59 23.10 -0.22
N PRO A 1162 10.48 24.26 0.47
CA PRO A 1162 9.21 24.85 0.87
C PRO A 1162 8.28 25.05 -0.34
N GLY A 1163 6.99 24.71 -0.18
CA GLY A 1163 5.98 24.82 -1.24
C GLY A 1163 6.00 23.67 -2.27
N LEU A 1164 7.10 22.92 -2.36
CA LEU A 1164 7.24 21.76 -3.26
C LEU A 1164 7.47 20.44 -2.50
N GLY A 1165 7.33 20.45 -1.18
CA GLY A 1165 7.63 19.30 -0.36
C GLY A 1165 6.70 18.09 -0.60
N PHE A 1166 7.29 16.90 -0.52
CA PHE A 1166 6.59 15.62 -0.62
C PHE A 1166 7.25 14.56 0.28
N GLU A 1167 6.54 13.48 0.59
CA GLU A 1167 7.14 12.33 1.28
C GLU A 1167 7.96 11.53 0.25
N TRP A 1168 9.27 11.41 0.46
CA TRP A 1168 10.18 10.71 -0.47
C TRP A 1168 10.44 9.25 -0.08
N TRP A 1169 9.80 8.74 0.96
CA TRP A 1169 9.96 7.36 1.44
C TRP A 1169 8.72 6.49 1.17
N SER A 1170 7.66 7.07 0.61
CA SER A 1170 6.36 6.44 0.37
C SER A 1170 5.85 6.70 -1.05
N SER A 1171 4.94 5.87 -1.52
CA SER A 1171 4.27 6.04 -2.83
C SER A 1171 2.75 6.13 -2.68
N GLN A 1172 2.05 6.50 -3.76
CA GLN A 1172 0.58 6.55 -3.76
C GLN A 1172 -0.07 5.19 -3.56
N SER A 1173 0.56 4.13 -4.08
CA SER A 1173 -0.03 2.79 -4.04
C SER A 1173 0.08 2.19 -2.65
N ARG A 1174 1.11 2.54 -1.87
CA ARG A 1174 1.54 1.96 -0.57
C ARG A 1174 1.83 0.45 -0.61
N PRO A 1175 0.89 -0.45 -0.96
CA PRO A 1175 1.23 -1.79 -1.43
C PRO A 1175 1.87 -1.76 -2.82
N LYS A 1176 2.86 -2.64 -2.97
CA LYS A 1176 3.36 -3.09 -4.27
C LYS A 1176 2.22 -3.80 -5.01
N LEU A 1177 2.01 -3.43 -6.27
CA LEU A 1177 1.01 -4.04 -7.14
C LEU A 1177 1.45 -5.46 -7.54
N ALA A 1178 1.28 -6.43 -6.64
CA ALA A 1178 1.36 -7.83 -7.01
C ALA A 1178 0.06 -8.20 -7.73
N LEU A 1179 0.14 -8.57 -9.01
CA LEU A 1179 -0.95 -9.24 -9.72
C LEU A 1179 -1.32 -10.50 -8.93
N ALA A 1180 -2.54 -10.55 -8.42
CA ALA A 1180 -3.10 -11.76 -7.82
C ALA A 1180 -3.18 -12.83 -8.91
N ALA A 1181 -2.31 -13.84 -8.85
CA ALA A 1181 -2.49 -15.04 -9.65
C ALA A 1181 -3.74 -15.79 -9.17
N PRO A 1182 -4.52 -16.42 -10.07
CA PRO A 1182 -5.72 -17.16 -9.70
C PRO A 1182 -5.40 -18.36 -8.77
N PRO A 1183 -6.37 -18.87 -7.99
CA PRO A 1183 -6.13 -19.90 -6.98
C PRO A 1183 -5.72 -21.28 -7.54
N LEU A 1184 -4.77 -21.94 -6.86
CA LEU A 1184 -4.15 -23.24 -7.21
C LEU A 1184 -5.02 -24.48 -6.89
N ALA A 1185 -6.34 -24.38 -7.02
CA ALA A 1185 -7.25 -25.52 -6.77
C ALA A 1185 -7.37 -26.49 -7.95
N LEU A 1186 -6.95 -26.08 -9.16
CA LEU A 1186 -7.12 -26.86 -10.40
C LEU A 1186 -5.86 -27.64 -10.83
N ALA A 1187 -4.66 -27.15 -10.48
CA ALA A 1187 -3.37 -27.67 -10.94
C ALA A 1187 -3.07 -29.12 -10.50
N VAL A 1188 -3.39 -29.44 -9.24
CA VAL A 1188 -3.03 -30.74 -8.63
C VAL A 1188 -3.82 -31.91 -9.25
N ARG A 1189 -4.93 -31.65 -9.95
CA ARG A 1189 -5.66 -32.69 -10.69
C ARG A 1189 -4.99 -33.09 -12.00
N LEU A 1190 -4.19 -32.21 -12.62
CA LEU A 1190 -3.53 -32.48 -13.90
C LEU A 1190 -2.25 -33.30 -13.73
N ILE A 1191 -1.45 -33.03 -12.70
CA ILE A 1191 -0.22 -33.79 -12.41
C ILE A 1191 -0.53 -35.27 -12.09
N ARG A 1192 -1.69 -35.56 -11.49
CA ARG A 1192 -2.17 -36.94 -11.25
C ARG A 1192 -2.46 -37.73 -12.52
N ALA A 1193 -2.86 -37.08 -13.62
CA ALA A 1193 -3.23 -37.77 -14.86
C ALA A 1193 -1.99 -38.25 -15.64
N GLU A 1194 -0.87 -37.52 -15.55
CA GLU A 1194 0.38 -37.90 -16.21
C GLU A 1194 1.25 -38.83 -15.35
N SER A 1195 1.24 -38.68 -14.02
CA SER A 1195 2.02 -39.55 -13.11
C SER A 1195 1.52 -41.00 -13.11
N ALA A 1196 0.24 -41.23 -13.36
CA ALA A 1196 -0.33 -42.57 -13.52
C ALA A 1196 -0.06 -43.19 -14.91
N ALA A 1197 0.45 -42.41 -15.87
CA ALA A 1197 0.74 -42.85 -17.23
C ALA A 1197 2.25 -43.08 -17.50
N ILE A 1198 3.12 -42.83 -16.50
CA ILE A 1198 4.57 -43.03 -16.60
C ILE A 1198 5.01 -44.06 -15.56
N GLU A 1199 4.48 -45.28 -15.68
CA GLU A 1199 5.26 -46.48 -15.41
C GLU A 1199 5.44 -47.23 -16.72
N PRO A 1200 6.67 -47.31 -17.26
CA PRO A 1200 7.05 -48.43 -18.10
C PRO A 1200 8.22 -49.22 -17.50
N PRO A 1201 8.28 -50.54 -17.77
CA PRO A 1201 9.20 -51.46 -17.11
C PRO A 1201 10.61 -51.30 -17.68
N LEU A 1202 11.56 -50.96 -16.81
CA LEU A 1202 12.99 -50.82 -17.09
C LEU A 1202 13.73 -52.12 -17.47
N ARG A 1203 13.01 -53.20 -17.81
CA ARG A 1203 13.61 -54.49 -18.23
C ARG A 1203 13.47 -54.83 -19.71
N GLY A 1204 12.63 -54.13 -20.48
CA GLY A 1204 12.34 -54.49 -21.88
C GLY A 1204 13.17 -53.78 -22.96
N ARG A 1205 13.70 -52.57 -22.70
CA ARG A 1205 14.32 -51.72 -23.74
C ARG A 1205 15.82 -51.88 -23.92
N LEU A 1206 16.54 -52.45 -22.95
CA LEU A 1206 17.99 -52.65 -23.05
C LEU A 1206 18.39 -53.85 -23.92
N VAL A 1207 17.47 -54.76 -24.24
CA VAL A 1207 17.76 -55.94 -25.08
C VAL A 1207 17.56 -55.67 -26.58
N HIS A 1208 16.81 -54.62 -26.95
CA HIS A 1208 16.50 -54.35 -28.38
C HIS A 1208 17.46 -53.37 -29.07
N GLN A 1209 18.26 -52.60 -28.32
CA GLN A 1209 19.28 -51.69 -28.88
C GLN A 1209 20.68 -52.32 -28.97
N LEU A 1210 20.90 -53.52 -28.43
CA LEU A 1210 22.16 -54.27 -28.53
C LEU A 1210 22.13 -55.39 -29.59
N ARG A 1211 21.11 -55.41 -30.46
CA ARG A 1211 20.97 -56.38 -31.56
C ARG A 1211 20.68 -55.77 -32.94
N CYS A 1212 20.81 -54.46 -33.11
CA CYS A 1212 20.77 -53.79 -34.41
C CYS A 1212 22.09 -53.10 -34.70
#